data_AF-A0A151N583-F1
#
_entry.id   AF-A0A151N583-F1
#
_cell.length_a   1.000
_cell.length_b   1.000
_cell.length_c   1.000
_cell.angle_alpha   90.00
_cell.angle_beta   90.00
_cell.angle_gamma   90.00
#
_symmetry.space_group_name_H-M   'P 1'
#
loop_
_entity.id
_entity.type
_entity.pdbx_description
1 polymer ?
#
loop_
_entity_poly.entity_id
_entity_poly.type
_entity_poly.pdbx_seq_one_letter_code
_entity_poly.pdbx_strand_id
1 'polypeptide(L)'
;MESCDFRVLIRFTKKMPQVSTETLLEITKKMAAVGVKCCQKSEDSRLLCVERYLSIVIQDMCKKQEATLINDQVAHCCNESYANRRPCFTKLGVDENYVLPPFNPDMFNFDETLCTAPPQIWQENHLGMLINLIKHKPKMTDEELQTIVTGFSGMVDKCCKAADHDTCFGKETFLILTLWDLKRFAREAEHKSEIARRFNNLKEETFEAVALITFAQYLQKCSYESLNKLVKVVVDLAHTCVANVDAPGCTKSVPAIFLDEICQIETLHDSYGAMADCCAKADPERNQCFLSFRTTNPSFIKPYEKPEPEAVCREFREDKQSFLGHYIYRAARRFPFVYAPTILALSIDYEHAVETCCARTDIGACLDEKVTALKDRTRQVYKIHRYNCRVLKTFGERSFQADTLALISQKYPKAPFAEIFKTAKDISDEHKECCDGDMVECMDDRAQIVEHICSNQEAFSSTIRECCEKPLVEKCQCVVEAEFDDKPADLPPIAEKYIQDPDVCKHVEEGHNKFMGEFLYDYSRRHQEFSTPMLLRLAKKYEDLLEKCCKTENSSQCYGKAEEEFQNHIQETENLIKANCDLLKQGEFEFLQVVLTRYTKKMPQVPTETLLEVAKKMILVGVKCCQEPENRRIPCGEGYLDMVFQEMCETQKTIPVNDQVAHCCSASYANRIPCFTKLGVDENYVPPPLNPDMFDFGENLCSDPLATQQENQLKLLVNLIKRKPTMTDEQLKKIIAGFKEMVDKCCKKEDHDTCFGEEGGKLIVEREKNIIRERFAELGEQNFRAISMVMFAQYVQKVSFEKAAKMVDDVTDLAKRCVADAKDPKCAEPLQPVVIKPVKEDGSMQEHTCEILKKFGERTLKALTLALFSQKFPKADFDTMMKMTTDIVEMQKECCQGDMLDCMHDRAEFTSYACSHQDAISSKIQNCCEKPVLERSKCIFMSENDDKPTGLSPQVRQFIEDQDVCKHFEEKKDVYLAEFLYEYSRRHPEFSLQMLLRIGKGYHGLLEKCCKTSSPQECNGRGEEELRKHIQESIALLKTNCEQYKELGDYAFQNELLLRYTKRMPQLSSKELIQYTKEMVAVASRCCQLSDDKQMLCSEGFLDLVLGGICRRHGTDPINQNVCRCCDDSYALRAPCIASLDVDEKYIPIPLTPSLFTFDEGLCTTEENKLQEKKQNLLINLIKYKPHITKEQLDSITTAFTTFREKCCKVDNHNACFAEEGPNLITQGKAILGE
;
A
#
# COMPACT_ATOMS: atom_id res chain seq x y z
N MET A 1 8.90 20.80 43.60
CA MET A 1 9.44 20.61 42.23
C MET A 1 8.65 19.57 41.46
N GLU A 2 7.93 18.69 42.15
CA GLU A 2 7.37 17.44 41.63
C GLU A 2 6.42 17.57 40.43
N SER A 3 5.55 18.60 40.36
CA SER A 3 4.45 18.61 39.39
C SER A 3 4.83 18.76 37.91
N CYS A 4 6.05 19.19 37.58
CA CYS A 4 6.49 19.35 36.18
C CYS A 4 6.94 18.03 35.56
N ASP A 5 7.71 17.22 36.29
CA ASP A 5 8.41 16.08 35.72
C ASP A 5 7.44 14.96 35.32
N PHE A 6 6.40 14.70 36.13
CA PHE A 6 5.32 13.75 35.77
C PHE A 6 4.63 14.13 34.46
N ARG A 7 4.22 15.40 34.28
CA ARG A 7 3.52 15.86 33.07
C ARG A 7 4.38 15.77 31.81
N VAL A 8 5.69 15.93 31.94
CA VAL A 8 6.64 15.69 30.85
C VAL A 8 6.73 14.18 30.57
N LEU A 9 7.00 13.37 31.58
CA LEU A 9 7.16 11.92 31.44
C LEU A 9 5.93 11.24 30.83
N ILE A 10 4.74 11.59 31.31
CA ILE A 10 3.45 11.11 30.77
C ILE A 10 3.36 11.38 29.27
N ARG A 11 3.64 12.61 28.84
CA ARG A 11 3.55 12.99 27.42
C ARG A 11 4.59 12.27 26.56
N PHE A 12 5.81 12.08 27.05
CA PHE A 12 6.84 11.36 26.30
C PHE A 12 6.56 9.86 26.21
N THR A 13 6.10 9.23 27.30
CA THR A 13 5.72 7.80 27.30
C THR A 13 4.52 7.54 26.38
N LYS A 14 3.52 8.44 26.34
CA LYS A 14 2.38 8.35 25.40
C LYS A 14 2.78 8.51 23.93
N LYS A 15 3.76 9.36 23.62
CA LYS A 15 4.28 9.59 22.25
C LYS A 15 5.24 8.49 21.76
N MET A 16 5.94 7.83 22.68
CA MET A 16 7.08 6.93 22.42
C MET A 16 7.12 5.74 23.40
N PRO A 17 6.07 4.91 23.48
CA PRO A 17 5.97 3.81 24.44
C PRO A 17 6.97 2.65 24.17
N GLN A 18 7.57 2.56 22.97
CA GLN A 18 8.62 1.60 22.63
C GLN A 18 9.93 1.83 23.42
N VAL A 19 10.17 3.04 23.92
CA VAL A 19 11.43 3.40 24.57
C VAL A 19 11.56 2.71 25.92
N SER A 20 12.76 2.18 26.23
CA SER A 20 13.02 1.49 27.51
C SER A 20 12.68 2.37 28.71
N THR A 21 12.21 1.77 29.80
CA THR A 21 11.71 2.52 30.97
C THR A 21 12.84 3.31 31.63
N GLU A 22 14.05 2.74 31.66
CA GLU A 22 15.29 3.36 32.11
C GLU A 22 15.67 4.57 31.23
N THR A 23 15.48 4.47 29.91
CA THR A 23 15.72 5.59 28.98
C THR A 23 14.67 6.70 29.15
N LEU A 24 13.39 6.37 29.38
CA LEU A 24 12.36 7.38 29.66
C LEU A 24 12.62 8.11 30.99
N LEU A 25 13.12 7.40 32.01
CA LEU A 25 13.62 7.99 33.26
C LEU A 25 14.85 8.87 33.01
N GLU A 26 15.82 8.43 32.21
CA GLU A 26 17.02 9.20 31.83
C GLU A 26 16.66 10.52 31.12
N ILE A 27 15.77 10.46 30.13
CA ILE A 27 15.27 11.63 29.38
C ILE A 27 14.53 12.58 30.33
N THR A 28 13.70 12.06 31.23
CA THR A 28 12.95 12.88 32.21
C THR A 28 13.90 13.57 33.19
N LYS A 29 14.89 12.85 33.74
CA LYS A 29 15.97 13.44 34.58
C LYS A 29 16.73 14.55 33.83
N LYS A 30 17.02 14.36 32.53
CA LYS A 30 17.62 15.40 31.68
C LYS A 30 16.70 16.61 31.50
N MET A 31 15.40 16.42 31.26
CA MET A 31 14.45 17.52 31.11
C MET A 31 14.20 18.30 32.42
N ALA A 32 14.09 17.60 33.55
CA ALA A 32 14.02 18.22 34.89
C ALA A 32 15.21 19.17 35.13
N ALA A 33 16.42 18.72 34.76
CA ALA A 33 17.64 19.52 34.86
C ALA A 33 17.65 20.76 33.92
N VAL A 34 16.92 20.75 32.80
CA VAL A 34 16.68 21.96 31.98
C VAL A 34 15.81 22.95 32.74
N GLY A 35 14.69 22.47 33.32
CA GLY A 35 13.79 23.27 34.15
C GLY A 35 14.54 23.98 35.28
N VAL A 36 15.30 23.23 36.09
CA VAL A 36 16.08 23.77 37.21
C VAL A 36 17.12 24.80 36.74
N LYS A 37 17.90 24.51 35.69
CA LYS A 37 18.97 25.41 35.20
C LYS A 37 18.43 26.69 34.55
N CYS A 38 17.25 26.65 33.94
CA CYS A 38 16.72 27.77 33.17
C CYS A 38 15.67 28.59 33.92
N CYS A 39 14.90 28.03 34.86
CA CYS A 39 14.01 28.84 35.71
C CYS A 39 14.79 29.83 36.59
N GLN A 40 16.05 29.53 36.92
CA GLN A 40 16.97 30.43 37.62
C GLN A 40 17.52 31.59 36.75
N LYS A 41 17.09 31.74 35.49
CA LYS A 41 17.47 32.83 34.60
C LYS A 41 16.42 33.95 34.57
N SER A 42 16.87 35.16 34.28
CA SER A 42 16.00 36.28 33.91
C SER A 42 15.12 35.92 32.70
N GLU A 43 13.97 36.57 32.57
CA GLU A 43 12.95 36.29 31.57
C GLU A 43 13.54 36.21 30.15
N ASP A 44 14.29 37.24 29.75
CA ASP A 44 14.93 37.38 28.42
C ASP A 44 15.93 36.25 28.13
N SER A 45 16.61 35.76 29.17
CA SER A 45 17.60 34.67 29.08
C SER A 45 16.99 33.28 29.25
N ARG A 46 15.74 33.18 29.70
CA ARG A 46 15.07 31.91 30.01
C ARG A 46 14.75 31.12 28.74
N LEU A 47 14.24 31.80 27.71
CA LEU A 47 13.91 31.18 26.42
C LEU A 47 15.16 30.58 25.74
N LEU A 48 16.21 31.39 25.58
CA LEU A 48 17.50 30.97 25.01
C LEU A 48 18.16 29.82 25.81
N CYS A 49 18.00 29.81 27.14
CA CYS A 49 18.47 28.71 27.98
C CYS A 49 17.71 27.41 27.70
N VAL A 50 16.36 27.47 27.70
CA VAL A 50 15.51 26.30 27.41
C VAL A 50 15.78 25.77 26.00
N GLU A 51 15.92 26.64 25.01
CA GLU A 51 16.23 26.27 23.63
C GLU A 51 17.56 25.52 23.51
N ARG A 52 18.63 26.06 24.09
CA ARG A 52 19.95 25.46 24.01
C ARG A 52 20.00 24.07 24.67
N TYR A 53 19.35 23.90 25.82
CA TYR A 53 19.40 22.62 26.55
C TYR A 53 18.35 21.60 26.09
N LEU A 54 17.14 22.01 25.71
CA LEU A 54 16.13 21.09 25.18
C LEU A 54 16.56 20.48 23.83
N SER A 55 17.24 21.26 22.99
CA SER A 55 17.77 20.77 21.70
C SER A 55 18.85 19.69 21.89
N ILE A 56 19.58 19.69 23.00
CA ILE A 56 20.51 18.60 23.36
C ILE A 56 19.74 17.32 23.70
N VAL A 57 18.63 17.42 24.46
CA VAL A 57 17.79 16.25 24.79
C VAL A 57 17.17 15.66 23.54
N ILE A 58 16.65 16.50 22.63
CA ILE A 58 16.11 16.05 21.33
C ILE A 58 17.21 15.39 20.48
N GLN A 59 18.44 15.93 20.47
CA GLN A 59 19.54 15.33 19.71
C GLN A 59 20.02 13.99 20.30
N ASP A 60 19.97 13.80 21.62
CA ASP A 60 20.23 12.50 22.25
C ASP A 60 19.12 11.48 21.92
N MET A 61 17.86 11.92 21.86
CA MET A 61 16.75 11.06 21.40
C MET A 61 16.90 10.65 19.93
N CYS A 62 17.29 11.57 19.05
CA CYS A 62 17.53 11.23 17.64
C CYS A 62 18.72 10.30 17.44
N LYS A 63 19.78 10.39 18.25
CA LYS A 63 20.85 9.38 18.23
C LYS A 63 20.36 7.99 18.67
N LYS A 64 19.39 7.91 19.60
CA LYS A 64 18.77 6.63 19.97
C LYS A 64 17.89 6.11 18.82
N GLN A 65 17.12 6.97 18.13
CA GLN A 65 16.38 6.64 16.91
C GLN A 65 17.28 6.13 15.77
N GLU A 66 18.45 6.75 15.58
CA GLU A 66 19.45 6.37 14.57
C GLU A 66 20.09 4.98 14.86
N ALA A 67 20.10 4.53 16.12
CA ALA A 67 20.63 3.24 16.54
C ALA A 67 19.56 2.13 16.64
N THR A 68 18.33 2.49 17.03
CA THR A 68 17.17 1.59 17.11
C THR A 68 15.91 2.38 16.79
N LEU A 69 15.14 1.95 15.78
CA LEU A 69 13.89 2.60 15.37
C LEU A 69 12.88 2.60 16.53
N ILE A 70 12.47 3.78 17.01
CA ILE A 70 11.47 3.93 18.07
C ILE A 70 10.07 3.88 17.46
N ASN A 71 9.76 4.82 16.56
CA ASN A 71 8.61 4.78 15.64
C ASN A 71 8.83 5.73 14.45
N ASP A 72 7.93 5.70 13.47
CA ASP A 72 8.02 6.49 12.25
C ASP A 72 7.78 7.99 12.47
N GLN A 73 6.95 8.36 13.46
CA GLN A 73 6.71 9.77 13.79
C GLN A 73 7.99 10.42 14.34
N VAL A 74 8.74 9.69 15.18
CA VAL A 74 10.07 10.10 15.67
C VAL A 74 11.10 10.08 14.55
N ALA A 75 11.07 9.09 13.64
CA ALA A 75 11.93 9.08 12.46
C ALA A 75 11.78 10.37 11.65
N HIS A 76 10.52 10.73 11.33
CA HIS A 76 10.16 11.97 10.65
C HIS A 76 10.66 13.21 11.42
N CYS A 77 10.37 13.33 12.72
CA CYS A 77 10.80 14.46 13.53
C CYS A 77 12.32 14.54 13.80
N CYS A 78 13.08 13.48 13.56
CA CYS A 78 14.54 13.49 13.58
C CYS A 78 15.15 13.79 12.21
N ASN A 79 14.49 13.39 11.12
CA ASN A 79 14.91 13.75 9.76
C ASN A 79 14.60 15.23 9.41
N GLU A 80 13.71 15.88 10.17
CA GLU A 80 13.48 17.32 10.11
C GLU A 80 14.72 18.18 10.39
N SER A 81 14.71 19.40 9.83
CA SER A 81 15.79 20.37 10.00
C SER A 81 15.96 20.75 11.48
N TYR A 82 17.18 21.07 11.93
CA TYR A 82 17.47 21.28 13.36
C TYR A 82 16.56 22.33 14.04
N ALA A 83 16.12 23.35 13.29
CA ALA A 83 15.14 24.34 13.76
C ALA A 83 13.71 23.77 13.88
N ASN A 84 13.31 22.87 12.97
CA ASN A 84 11.98 22.24 12.91
C ASN A 84 11.81 21.05 13.88
N ARG A 85 12.91 20.37 14.27
CA ARG A 85 12.83 19.19 15.17
C ARG A 85 12.02 19.48 16.44
N ARG A 86 12.28 20.59 17.14
CA ARG A 86 11.54 20.97 18.36
C ARG A 86 10.04 21.21 18.10
N PRO A 87 9.63 22.03 17.11
CA PRO A 87 8.24 22.08 16.65
C PRO A 87 7.61 20.71 16.34
N CYS A 88 8.33 19.82 15.64
CA CYS A 88 7.83 18.49 15.27
C CYS A 88 7.62 17.59 16.50
N PHE A 89 8.62 17.44 17.36
CA PHE A 89 8.51 16.66 18.61
C PHE A 89 7.37 17.16 19.53
N THR A 90 7.12 18.48 19.52
CA THR A 90 5.99 19.08 20.24
C THR A 90 4.65 18.59 19.67
N LYS A 91 4.52 18.51 18.34
CA LYS A 91 3.32 18.08 17.61
C LYS A 91 3.05 16.57 17.56
N LEU A 92 4.03 15.70 17.85
CA LEU A 92 3.86 14.23 17.84
C LEU A 92 2.55 13.75 18.52
N GLY A 93 1.85 12.79 17.92
CA GLY A 93 0.64 12.21 18.49
C GLY A 93 0.92 11.19 19.61
N VAL A 94 -0.13 10.55 20.11
CA VAL A 94 0.02 9.23 20.75
C VAL A 94 0.41 8.24 19.66
N ASP A 95 1.27 7.26 19.96
CA ASP A 95 1.55 6.21 18.99
C ASP A 95 0.44 5.16 18.99
N GLU A 96 -0.41 5.20 17.96
CA GLU A 96 -1.53 4.28 17.80
C GLU A 96 -1.12 2.93 17.19
N ASN A 97 0.10 2.81 16.68
CA ASN A 97 0.66 1.57 16.12
C ASN A 97 1.46 0.76 17.16
N TYR A 98 1.48 1.19 18.43
CA TYR A 98 2.21 0.49 19.49
C TYR A 98 1.57 -0.85 19.84
N VAL A 99 2.28 -1.94 19.56
CA VAL A 99 1.95 -3.28 20.08
C VAL A 99 2.32 -3.31 21.57
N LEU A 100 1.35 -3.67 22.42
CA LEU A 100 1.56 -3.78 23.85
C LEU A 100 2.58 -4.89 24.16
N PRO A 101 3.52 -4.67 25.11
CA PRO A 101 4.44 -5.71 25.54
C PRO A 101 3.68 -6.77 26.36
N PRO A 102 4.19 -8.02 26.44
CA PRO A 102 3.65 -8.99 27.39
C PRO A 102 3.81 -8.48 28.82
N PHE A 103 2.78 -8.66 29.63
CA PHE A 103 2.80 -8.28 31.04
C PHE A 103 3.77 -9.17 31.81
N ASN A 104 4.77 -8.56 32.46
CA ASN A 104 5.58 -9.24 33.48
C ASN A 104 5.06 -8.86 34.89
N PRO A 105 4.61 -9.81 35.73
CA PRO A 105 4.25 -9.57 37.13
C PRO A 105 5.32 -8.82 37.94
N ASP A 106 6.61 -8.99 37.64
CA ASP A 106 7.72 -8.29 38.32
C ASP A 106 7.60 -6.76 38.21
N MET A 107 6.91 -6.22 37.20
CA MET A 107 6.71 -4.77 37.02
C MET A 107 5.86 -4.13 38.12
N PHE A 108 5.15 -4.93 38.92
CA PHE A 108 4.30 -4.51 40.03
C PHE A 108 4.60 -5.29 41.32
N ASN A 109 5.79 -5.94 41.39
CA ASN A 109 6.22 -6.64 42.59
C ASN A 109 6.73 -5.61 43.63
N PHE A 110 5.92 -5.38 44.66
CA PHE A 110 6.19 -4.41 45.71
C PHE A 110 6.45 -5.15 47.03
N ASP A 111 7.59 -4.87 47.66
CA ASP A 111 8.08 -5.57 48.85
C ASP A 111 8.38 -4.59 50.01
N GLU A 112 8.83 -5.13 51.14
CA GLU A 112 9.18 -4.33 52.32
C GLU A 112 10.36 -3.35 52.12
N THR A 113 11.16 -3.48 51.06
CA THR A 113 12.27 -2.55 50.79
C THR A 113 11.74 -1.15 50.48
N LEU A 114 10.53 -1.04 49.92
CA LEU A 114 9.85 0.25 49.67
C LEU A 114 9.58 1.04 50.97
N CYS A 115 9.43 0.34 52.09
CA CYS A 115 9.20 0.95 53.41
C CYS A 115 10.48 1.47 54.07
N THR A 116 11.65 1.10 53.55
CA THR A 116 12.97 1.53 54.05
C THR A 116 13.80 2.28 52.98
N ALA A 117 13.29 2.38 51.75
CA ALA A 117 13.95 3.01 50.62
C ALA A 117 14.21 4.52 50.84
N PRO A 118 15.42 5.02 50.49
CA PRO A 118 15.66 6.45 50.36
C PRO A 118 14.66 7.12 49.40
N PRO A 119 14.26 8.39 49.63
CA PRO A 119 13.23 9.06 48.82
C PRO A 119 13.48 9.07 47.30
N GLN A 120 14.75 9.01 46.87
CA GLN A 120 15.12 8.92 45.46
C GLN A 120 14.79 7.55 44.84
N ILE A 121 14.98 6.44 45.57
CA ILE A 121 14.61 5.10 45.10
C ILE A 121 13.08 4.95 45.06
N TRP A 122 12.39 5.49 46.07
CA TRP A 122 10.92 5.56 46.08
C TRP A 122 10.38 6.33 44.87
N GLN A 123 10.96 7.50 44.54
CA GLN A 123 10.59 8.27 43.35
C GLN A 123 10.89 7.52 42.04
N GLU A 124 12.03 6.83 41.93
CA GLU A 124 12.39 6.11 40.70
C GLU A 124 11.49 4.89 40.46
N ASN A 125 11.16 4.12 41.50
CA ASN A 125 10.22 3.00 41.39
C ASN A 125 8.79 3.48 41.05
N HIS A 126 8.33 4.57 41.67
CA HIS A 126 7.02 5.17 41.37
C HIS A 126 6.93 5.68 39.93
N LEU A 127 7.98 6.37 39.43
CA LEU A 127 8.05 6.81 38.03
C LEU A 127 8.15 5.62 37.06
N GLY A 128 8.88 4.55 37.42
CA GLY A 128 8.96 3.32 36.63
C GLY A 128 7.63 2.60 36.50
N MET A 129 6.89 2.43 37.60
CA MET A 129 5.52 1.89 37.61
C MET A 129 4.61 2.71 36.68
N LEU A 130 4.61 4.04 36.80
CA LEU A 130 3.81 4.93 35.96
C LEU A 130 4.15 4.80 34.48
N ILE A 131 5.44 4.66 34.12
CA ILE A 131 5.85 4.41 32.72
C ILE A 131 5.27 3.09 32.22
N ASN A 132 5.46 2.01 32.98
CA ASN A 132 5.01 0.68 32.57
C ASN A 132 3.48 0.64 32.43
N LEU A 133 2.76 1.26 33.37
CA LEU A 133 1.30 1.44 33.33
C LEU A 133 0.83 2.25 32.11
N ILE A 134 1.49 3.38 31.79
CA ILE A 134 1.15 4.19 30.62
C ILE A 134 1.44 3.45 29.31
N LYS A 135 2.48 2.60 29.25
CA LYS A 135 2.72 1.71 28.10
C LYS A 135 1.56 0.71 27.91
N HIS A 136 1.02 0.16 29.00
CA HIS A 136 -0.11 -0.77 28.92
C HIS A 136 -1.47 -0.09 28.63
N LYS A 137 -1.61 1.21 28.94
CA LYS A 137 -2.80 2.02 28.59
C LYS A 137 -2.44 3.43 28.08
N PRO A 138 -1.91 3.58 26.85
CA PRO A 138 -1.40 4.87 26.36
C PRO A 138 -2.44 5.99 26.26
N LYS A 139 -3.73 5.64 26.14
CA LYS A 139 -4.85 6.60 26.05
C LYS A 139 -5.45 7.00 27.41
N MET A 140 -4.84 6.61 28.53
CA MET A 140 -5.26 6.96 29.89
C MET A 140 -5.34 8.49 30.09
N THR A 141 -6.42 8.96 30.70
CA THR A 141 -6.68 10.38 31.01
C THR A 141 -5.77 10.90 32.13
N ASP A 142 -5.65 12.23 32.24
CA ASP A 142 -4.88 12.86 33.32
C ASP A 142 -5.57 12.69 34.70
N GLU A 143 -6.90 12.47 34.73
CA GLU A 143 -7.67 12.18 35.97
C GLU A 143 -7.51 10.73 36.43
N GLU A 144 -7.53 9.75 35.52
CA GLU A 144 -7.12 8.37 35.83
C GLU A 144 -5.69 8.35 36.38
N LEU A 145 -4.75 9.03 35.72
CA LEU A 145 -3.36 9.11 36.17
C LEU A 145 -3.24 9.71 37.57
N GLN A 146 -3.96 10.80 37.88
CA GLN A 146 -3.90 11.41 39.20
C GLN A 146 -4.58 10.54 40.27
N THR A 147 -5.63 9.80 39.92
CA THR A 147 -6.27 8.78 40.79
C THR A 147 -5.30 7.66 41.11
N ILE A 148 -4.52 7.21 40.12
CA ILE A 148 -3.54 6.12 40.23
C ILE A 148 -2.34 6.52 41.09
N VAL A 149 -1.77 7.71 40.88
CA VAL A 149 -0.70 8.27 41.75
C VAL A 149 -1.16 8.37 43.20
N THR A 150 -2.40 8.81 43.43
CA THR A 150 -2.97 8.94 44.77
C THR A 150 -3.20 7.57 45.41
N GLY A 151 -3.72 6.60 44.64
CA GLY A 151 -3.95 5.22 45.10
C GLY A 151 -2.66 4.49 45.46
N PHE A 152 -1.62 4.57 44.62
CA PHE A 152 -0.31 3.97 44.92
C PHE A 152 0.32 4.56 46.18
N SER A 153 0.28 5.90 46.31
CA SER A 153 0.77 6.59 47.52
C SER A 153 0.02 6.11 48.77
N GLY A 154 -1.31 5.97 48.68
CA GLY A 154 -2.14 5.44 49.76
C GLY A 154 -1.89 3.95 50.09
N MET A 155 -1.58 3.12 49.09
CA MET A 155 -1.20 1.71 49.29
C MET A 155 0.12 1.61 50.07
N VAL A 156 1.18 2.29 49.63
CA VAL A 156 2.49 2.23 50.30
C VAL A 156 2.37 2.76 51.73
N ASP A 157 1.65 3.87 51.92
CA ASP A 157 1.44 4.48 53.23
C ASP A 157 0.55 3.61 54.15
N LYS A 158 -0.23 2.67 53.60
CA LYS A 158 -1.02 1.67 54.33
C LYS A 158 -0.21 0.42 54.66
N CYS A 159 0.50 -0.16 53.69
CA CYS A 159 1.25 -1.40 53.89
C CYS A 159 2.54 -1.21 54.71
N CYS A 160 3.23 -0.07 54.60
CA CYS A 160 4.34 0.28 55.49
C CYS A 160 3.90 0.63 56.93
N LYS A 161 2.62 0.45 57.25
CA LYS A 161 2.05 0.52 58.62
C LYS A 161 1.36 -0.81 59.03
N ALA A 162 1.43 -1.85 58.20
CA ALA A 162 0.93 -3.19 58.50
C ALA A 162 1.95 -3.99 59.34
N ALA A 163 1.50 -5.07 59.98
CA ALA A 163 2.36 -5.99 60.74
C ALA A 163 2.96 -7.12 59.88
N ASP A 164 2.52 -7.21 58.62
CA ASP A 164 2.95 -8.15 57.58
C ASP A 164 2.95 -7.36 56.28
N HIS A 165 4.15 -7.12 55.72
CA HIS A 165 4.34 -6.28 54.55
C HIS A 165 3.93 -7.00 53.27
N ASP A 166 4.45 -8.21 53.05
CA ASP A 166 4.30 -8.97 51.81
C ASP A 166 2.83 -9.37 51.56
N THR A 167 2.12 -9.84 52.60
CA THR A 167 0.68 -10.15 52.51
C THR A 167 -0.14 -8.89 52.23
N CYS A 168 0.29 -7.72 52.72
CA CYS A 168 -0.38 -6.46 52.42
C CYS A 168 -0.14 -6.01 50.97
N PHE A 169 1.12 -5.95 50.52
CA PHE A 169 1.46 -5.48 49.18
C PHE A 169 0.86 -6.39 48.10
N GLY A 170 0.94 -7.72 48.24
CA GLY A 170 0.29 -8.65 47.29
C GLY A 170 -1.22 -8.42 47.18
N LYS A 171 -1.90 -8.23 48.31
CA LYS A 171 -3.36 -8.02 48.36
C LYS A 171 -3.79 -6.66 47.79
N GLU A 172 -3.09 -5.59 48.13
CA GLU A 172 -3.42 -4.25 47.63
C GLU A 172 -3.07 -4.12 46.14
N THR A 173 -2.00 -4.78 45.66
CA THR A 173 -1.67 -4.86 44.23
C THR A 173 -2.75 -5.57 43.43
N PHE A 174 -3.32 -6.68 43.94
CA PHE A 174 -4.46 -7.35 43.31
C PHE A 174 -5.72 -6.46 43.27
N LEU A 175 -6.03 -5.75 44.36
CA LEU A 175 -7.10 -4.74 44.41
C LEU A 175 -6.90 -3.62 43.38
N ILE A 176 -5.65 -3.19 43.19
CA ILE A 176 -5.26 -2.18 42.21
C ILE A 176 -5.40 -2.68 40.77
N LEU A 177 -4.91 -3.88 40.45
CA LEU A 177 -5.02 -4.45 39.10
C LEU A 177 -6.48 -4.72 38.70
N THR A 178 -7.31 -5.17 39.64
CA THR A 178 -8.75 -5.39 39.41
C THR A 178 -9.54 -4.09 39.23
N LEU A 179 -9.14 -2.99 39.89
CA LEU A 179 -9.71 -1.65 39.70
C LEU A 179 -9.38 -1.02 38.33
N TRP A 180 -8.35 -1.51 37.62
CA TRP A 180 -7.85 -0.90 36.37
C TRP A 180 -8.29 -1.63 35.09
N ASP A 181 -9.32 -2.48 35.18
CA ASP A 181 -9.92 -3.29 34.09
C ASP A 181 -8.94 -4.26 33.38
N LEU A 182 -7.78 -4.52 34.01
CA LEU A 182 -6.76 -5.49 33.60
C LEU A 182 -7.17 -6.94 33.93
N LYS A 183 -8.44 -7.30 33.65
CA LYS A 183 -9.07 -8.54 34.13
C LYS A 183 -8.34 -9.82 33.74
N ARG A 184 -7.72 -9.89 32.56
CA ARG A 184 -6.89 -11.03 32.15
C ARG A 184 -5.77 -11.30 33.16
N PHE A 185 -5.01 -10.28 33.53
CA PHE A 185 -3.89 -10.40 34.47
C PHE A 185 -4.35 -10.67 35.91
N ALA A 186 -5.59 -10.28 36.26
CA ALA A 186 -6.23 -10.72 37.50
C ALA A 186 -6.62 -12.22 37.47
N ARG A 187 -7.15 -12.74 36.36
CA ARG A 187 -7.42 -14.18 36.16
C ARG A 187 -6.14 -15.01 36.20
N GLU A 188 -5.08 -14.56 35.52
CA GLU A 188 -3.74 -15.19 35.50
C GLU A 188 -3.12 -15.25 36.92
N ALA A 189 -3.40 -14.26 37.77
CA ALA A 189 -2.97 -14.24 39.17
C ALA A 189 -3.85 -15.08 40.14
N GLU A 190 -5.08 -15.45 39.74
CA GLU A 190 -6.05 -16.15 40.58
C GLU A 190 -5.90 -17.69 40.52
N HIS A 191 -5.29 -18.22 39.45
CA HIS A 191 -5.14 -19.66 39.23
C HIS A 191 -3.73 -20.06 38.79
N LYS A 192 -2.97 -20.72 39.70
CA LYS A 192 -1.61 -21.24 39.44
C LYS A 192 -1.44 -22.14 38.20
N SER A 193 -2.51 -22.72 37.64
CA SER A 193 -2.44 -23.52 36.41
C SER A 193 -3.69 -23.38 35.56
N GLU A 194 -3.51 -22.90 34.33
CA GLU A 194 -4.59 -22.74 33.37
C GLU A 194 -5.03 -24.08 32.78
N ILE A 195 -4.08 -24.93 32.39
CA ILE A 195 -4.39 -26.25 31.80
C ILE A 195 -5.21 -27.12 32.75
N ALA A 196 -4.91 -27.11 34.06
CA ALA A 196 -5.70 -27.82 35.06
C ALA A 196 -7.13 -27.27 35.19
N ARG A 197 -7.33 -25.95 35.06
CA ARG A 197 -8.65 -25.30 35.07
C ARG A 197 -9.45 -25.67 33.83
N ARG A 198 -8.89 -25.44 32.64
CA ARG A 198 -9.55 -25.70 31.35
C ARG A 198 -9.92 -27.18 31.19
N PHE A 199 -9.05 -28.12 31.62
CA PHE A 199 -9.33 -29.55 31.64
C PHE A 199 -10.50 -29.92 32.57
N ASN A 200 -10.51 -29.40 33.80
CA ASN A 200 -11.59 -29.64 34.76
C ASN A 200 -12.94 -29.08 34.29
N ASN A 201 -12.95 -27.95 33.57
CA ASN A 201 -14.17 -27.37 33.03
C ASN A 201 -14.72 -28.20 31.85
N LEU A 202 -13.92 -28.37 30.80
CA LEU A 202 -14.33 -29.03 29.54
C LEU A 202 -14.60 -30.53 29.67
N LYS A 203 -13.97 -31.19 30.65
CA LYS A 203 -13.83 -32.65 30.79
C LYS A 203 -12.94 -33.27 29.71
N GLU A 204 -12.42 -34.44 30.03
CA GLU A 204 -11.40 -35.19 29.28
C GLU A 204 -11.73 -35.32 27.79
N GLU A 205 -12.89 -35.89 27.44
CA GLU A 205 -13.32 -36.11 26.05
C GLU A 205 -13.40 -34.81 25.21
N THR A 206 -13.96 -33.73 25.78
CA THR A 206 -14.02 -32.44 25.09
C THR A 206 -12.62 -31.84 24.95
N PHE A 207 -11.80 -31.92 26.01
CA PHE A 207 -10.43 -31.40 26.02
C PHE A 207 -9.54 -32.14 25.00
N GLU A 208 -9.64 -33.46 24.92
CA GLU A 208 -8.98 -34.28 23.89
C GLU A 208 -9.38 -33.85 22.47
N ALA A 209 -10.69 -33.72 22.22
CA ALA A 209 -11.20 -33.35 20.91
C ALA A 209 -10.79 -31.92 20.52
N VAL A 210 -10.74 -30.98 21.46
CA VAL A 210 -10.25 -29.62 21.23
C VAL A 210 -8.73 -29.60 21.03
N ALA A 211 -7.96 -30.34 21.82
CA ALA A 211 -6.50 -30.46 21.65
C ALA A 211 -6.15 -31.05 20.27
N LEU A 212 -6.91 -32.05 19.80
CA LEU A 212 -6.80 -32.59 18.45
C LEU A 212 -7.09 -31.53 17.39
N ILE A 213 -8.09 -30.67 17.60
CA ILE A 213 -8.38 -29.54 16.72
C ILE A 213 -7.18 -28.57 16.70
N THR A 214 -6.68 -28.13 17.86
CA THR A 214 -5.53 -27.22 17.97
C THR A 214 -4.34 -27.74 17.17
N PHE A 215 -3.91 -28.97 17.43
CA PHE A 215 -2.80 -29.59 16.70
C PHE A 215 -3.11 -29.77 15.20
N ALA A 216 -4.32 -30.15 14.80
CA ALA A 216 -4.67 -30.33 13.40
C ALA A 216 -4.75 -29.00 12.61
N GLN A 217 -5.01 -27.88 13.27
CA GLN A 217 -5.02 -26.55 12.66
C GLN A 217 -3.60 -25.98 12.43
N TYR A 218 -2.67 -26.19 13.37
CA TYR A 218 -1.25 -25.84 13.17
C TYR A 218 -0.53 -26.84 12.26
N LEU A 219 -0.57 -28.14 12.60
CA LEU A 219 0.17 -29.21 11.94
C LEU A 219 -0.64 -29.87 10.82
N GLN A 220 -1.10 -29.06 9.85
CA GLN A 220 -2.01 -29.49 8.79
C GLN A 220 -1.50 -30.65 7.91
N LYS A 221 -0.21 -31.02 7.94
CA LYS A 221 0.36 -32.13 7.15
C LYS A 221 0.34 -33.47 7.89
N CYS A 222 0.41 -33.47 9.23
CA CYS A 222 0.58 -34.67 10.06
C CYS A 222 -0.60 -35.66 9.96
N SER A 223 -0.32 -36.94 10.23
CA SER A 223 -1.35 -37.99 10.29
C SER A 223 -2.13 -37.93 11.61
N TYR A 224 -3.32 -38.53 11.64
CA TYR A 224 -4.18 -38.57 12.83
C TYR A 224 -3.47 -39.23 14.02
N GLU A 225 -2.78 -40.34 13.75
CA GLU A 225 -2.08 -41.17 14.73
C GLU A 225 -0.85 -40.47 15.31
N SER A 226 -0.23 -39.56 14.55
CA SER A 226 0.84 -38.69 15.04
C SER A 226 0.31 -37.53 15.88
N LEU A 227 -0.86 -36.98 15.55
CA LEU A 227 -1.46 -35.91 16.35
C LEU A 227 -2.06 -36.43 17.67
N ASN A 228 -2.70 -37.61 17.68
CA ASN A 228 -3.20 -38.23 18.91
C ASN A 228 -2.08 -38.50 19.94
N LYS A 229 -0.83 -38.70 19.51
CA LYS A 229 0.32 -38.80 20.43
C LYS A 229 0.61 -37.47 21.14
N LEU A 230 0.55 -36.36 20.41
CA LEU A 230 0.75 -35.01 20.97
C LEU A 230 -0.42 -34.62 21.88
N VAL A 231 -1.66 -34.92 21.47
CA VAL A 231 -2.87 -34.78 22.32
C VAL A 231 -2.66 -35.52 23.63
N LYS A 232 -2.22 -36.78 23.58
CA LYS A 232 -1.94 -37.55 24.80
C LYS A 232 -0.90 -36.89 25.71
N VAL A 233 0.19 -36.33 25.19
CA VAL A 233 1.19 -35.64 26.05
C VAL A 233 0.57 -34.45 26.78
N VAL A 234 -0.27 -33.66 26.10
CA VAL A 234 -0.98 -32.53 26.71
C VAL A 234 -2.02 -33.00 27.75
N VAL A 235 -2.67 -34.15 27.54
CA VAL A 235 -3.63 -34.76 28.47
C VAL A 235 -2.94 -35.36 29.70
N ASP A 236 -1.85 -36.12 29.51
CA ASP A 236 -1.01 -36.66 30.60
C ASP A 236 -0.45 -35.51 31.47
N LEU A 237 -0.06 -34.37 30.84
CA LEU A 237 0.30 -33.13 31.55
C LEU A 237 -0.91 -32.52 32.28
N ALA A 238 -2.09 -32.43 31.65
CA ALA A 238 -3.29 -31.90 32.28
C ALA A 238 -3.67 -32.68 33.56
N HIS A 239 -3.70 -34.01 33.50
CA HIS A 239 -3.87 -34.86 34.68
C HIS A 239 -2.81 -34.60 35.76
N THR A 240 -1.54 -34.45 35.36
CA THR A 240 -0.44 -34.13 36.27
C THR A 240 -0.67 -32.79 36.98
N CYS A 241 -1.12 -31.76 36.27
CA CYS A 241 -1.40 -30.44 36.82
C CYS A 241 -2.68 -30.38 37.68
N VAL A 242 -3.68 -31.21 37.39
CA VAL A 242 -4.85 -31.41 38.27
C VAL A 242 -4.46 -32.12 39.57
N ALA A 243 -3.52 -33.06 39.52
CA ALA A 243 -3.01 -33.76 40.72
C ALA A 243 -2.00 -32.93 41.53
N ASN A 244 -1.15 -32.13 40.87
CA ASN A 244 -0.20 -31.23 41.50
C ASN A 244 0.00 -29.96 40.66
N VAL A 245 -0.60 -28.86 41.11
CA VAL A 245 -0.58 -27.56 40.43
C VAL A 245 0.83 -26.94 40.37
N ASP A 246 1.72 -27.32 41.30
CA ASP A 246 3.11 -26.87 41.37
C ASP A 246 4.10 -27.78 40.58
N ALA A 247 3.60 -28.68 39.73
CA ALA A 247 4.44 -29.54 38.89
C ALA A 247 5.03 -28.79 37.65
N PRO A 248 6.18 -29.25 37.10
CA PRO A 248 6.82 -28.59 35.97
C PRO A 248 5.92 -28.46 34.75
N GLY A 249 5.82 -27.24 34.20
CA GLY A 249 4.98 -26.92 33.04
C GLY A 249 3.56 -26.48 33.37
N CYS A 250 3.05 -26.75 34.58
CA CYS A 250 1.66 -26.44 34.93
C CYS A 250 1.34 -24.94 35.02
N THR A 251 2.34 -24.10 35.30
CA THR A 251 2.24 -22.63 35.34
C THR A 251 2.36 -21.96 33.97
N LYS A 252 2.54 -22.73 32.88
CA LYS A 252 2.54 -22.18 31.52
C LYS A 252 1.12 -21.89 31.05
N SER A 253 0.97 -20.88 30.19
CA SER A 253 -0.29 -20.67 29.49
C SER A 253 -0.57 -21.79 28.50
N VAL A 254 -1.85 -22.06 28.24
CA VAL A 254 -2.26 -23.18 27.38
C VAL A 254 -1.63 -23.12 25.97
N PRO A 255 -1.54 -21.96 25.28
CA PRO A 255 -0.89 -21.90 23.96
C PRO A 255 0.60 -22.26 24.03
N ALA A 256 1.32 -21.80 25.05
CA ALA A 256 2.74 -22.09 25.20
C ALA A 256 3.01 -23.60 25.34
N ILE A 257 2.11 -24.34 26.00
CA ILE A 257 2.17 -25.81 26.09
C ILE A 257 2.04 -26.45 24.70
N PHE A 258 1.02 -26.10 23.91
CA PHE A 258 0.84 -26.64 22.55
C PHE A 258 2.02 -26.30 21.63
N LEU A 259 2.59 -25.10 21.75
CA LEU A 259 3.71 -24.65 20.92
C LEU A 259 5.04 -25.29 21.34
N ASP A 260 5.26 -25.56 22.63
CA ASP A 260 6.41 -26.33 23.11
C ASP A 260 6.40 -27.78 22.59
N GLU A 261 5.23 -28.44 22.58
CA GLU A 261 5.09 -29.79 22.02
C GLU A 261 5.25 -29.82 20.49
N ILE A 262 4.81 -28.78 19.77
CA ILE A 262 5.14 -28.61 18.34
C ILE A 262 6.64 -28.47 18.12
N CYS A 263 7.34 -27.72 18.97
CA CYS A 263 8.78 -27.48 18.86
C CYS A 263 9.66 -28.67 19.26
N GLN A 264 9.11 -29.70 19.90
CA GLN A 264 9.82 -30.97 20.17
C GLN A 264 9.77 -31.98 19.01
N ILE A 265 9.06 -31.67 17.90
CA ILE A 265 9.00 -32.54 16.73
C ILE A 265 10.32 -32.45 15.95
N GLU A 266 11.19 -33.47 16.08
CA GLU A 266 12.51 -33.53 15.43
C GLU A 266 12.47 -33.21 13.93
N THR A 267 11.46 -33.70 13.22
CA THR A 267 11.27 -33.52 11.76
C THR A 267 10.43 -32.30 11.39
N LEU A 268 10.24 -31.33 12.30
CA LEU A 268 9.45 -30.11 12.04
C LEU A 268 10.05 -29.29 10.88
N HIS A 269 11.37 -29.15 10.84
CA HIS A 269 12.06 -28.42 9.77
C HIS A 269 11.92 -29.13 8.41
N ASP A 270 12.14 -30.45 8.36
CA ASP A 270 11.95 -31.24 7.13
C ASP A 270 10.49 -31.20 6.63
N SER A 271 9.54 -31.20 7.57
CA SER A 271 8.11 -31.30 7.26
C SER A 271 7.46 -29.96 6.94
N TYR A 272 7.92 -28.85 7.54
CA TYR A 272 7.28 -27.53 7.45
C TYR A 272 8.22 -26.36 7.14
N GLY A 273 9.53 -26.59 7.02
CA GLY A 273 10.52 -25.56 6.64
C GLY A 273 10.57 -24.40 7.63
N ALA A 274 10.42 -23.17 7.14
CA ALA A 274 10.49 -21.93 7.91
C ALA A 274 9.47 -21.82 9.07
N MET A 275 8.47 -22.70 9.16
CA MET A 275 7.62 -22.82 10.34
C MET A 275 8.41 -23.25 11.59
N ALA A 276 9.50 -24.02 11.42
CA ALA A 276 10.38 -24.38 12.53
C ALA A 276 11.13 -23.16 13.11
N ASP A 277 11.36 -22.12 12.31
CA ASP A 277 12.04 -20.90 12.74
C ASP A 277 11.20 -20.11 13.77
N CYS A 278 9.88 -20.37 13.84
CA CYS A 278 9.02 -19.85 14.91
C CYS A 278 9.45 -20.34 16.30
N CYS A 279 10.06 -21.53 16.42
CA CYS A 279 10.54 -22.07 17.70
C CYS A 279 11.71 -21.27 18.31
N ALA A 280 12.39 -20.44 17.52
CA ALA A 280 13.44 -19.54 18.01
C ALA A 280 12.89 -18.21 18.60
N LYS A 281 11.58 -18.02 18.60
CA LYS A 281 10.91 -16.81 19.12
C LYS A 281 10.35 -17.02 20.53
N ALA A 282 10.18 -15.94 21.27
CA ALA A 282 9.39 -15.93 22.50
C ALA A 282 7.89 -15.74 22.18
N ASP A 283 7.01 -16.16 23.07
CA ASP A 283 5.59 -15.78 23.01
C ASP A 283 5.43 -14.29 23.40
N PRO A 284 4.48 -13.54 22.82
CA PRO A 284 3.44 -13.99 21.87
C PRO A 284 3.89 -14.04 20.39
N GLU A 285 5.10 -13.58 20.05
CA GLU A 285 5.57 -13.55 18.66
C GLU A 285 5.64 -14.95 18.02
N ARG A 286 6.04 -15.95 18.81
CA ARG A 286 6.08 -17.36 18.42
C ARG A 286 4.69 -17.86 18.00
N ASN A 287 3.64 -17.57 18.77
CA ASN A 287 2.28 -17.90 18.37
C ASN A 287 1.88 -17.19 17.06
N GLN A 288 2.04 -15.86 16.97
CA GLN A 288 1.70 -15.11 15.75
C GLN A 288 2.48 -15.60 14.52
N CYS A 289 3.72 -16.04 14.70
CA CYS A 289 4.52 -16.71 13.67
C CYS A 289 3.84 -18.02 13.23
N PHE A 290 3.50 -18.93 14.14
CA PHE A 290 2.81 -20.19 13.81
C PHE A 290 1.42 -19.99 13.18
N LEU A 291 0.65 -18.99 13.62
CA LEU A 291 -0.63 -18.63 13.00
C LEU A 291 -0.49 -18.27 11.51
N SER A 292 0.63 -17.65 11.11
CA SER A 292 0.88 -17.24 9.73
C SER A 292 1.02 -18.40 8.74
N PHE A 293 1.37 -19.61 9.22
CA PHE A 293 1.49 -20.82 8.39
C PHE A 293 0.16 -21.56 8.17
N ARG A 294 -0.93 -21.18 8.88
CA ARG A 294 -2.26 -21.79 8.72
C ARG A 294 -2.81 -21.54 7.31
N THR A 295 -2.76 -22.57 6.47
CA THR A 295 -3.01 -22.47 5.03
C THR A 295 -4.46 -22.84 4.68
N THR A 296 -5.11 -22.01 3.87
CA THR A 296 -6.45 -22.30 3.29
C THR A 296 -6.31 -23.17 2.05
N ASN A 297 -7.13 -24.22 1.90
CA ASN A 297 -7.13 -25.14 0.75
C ASN A 297 -5.72 -25.63 0.33
N PRO A 298 -4.88 -26.13 1.24
CA PRO A 298 -3.50 -26.52 0.93
C PRO A 298 -3.46 -27.67 -0.07
N SER A 299 -2.63 -27.54 -1.11
CA SER A 299 -2.46 -28.53 -2.18
C SER A 299 -1.94 -29.90 -1.71
N PHE A 300 -1.30 -29.96 -0.54
CA PHE A 300 -0.86 -31.22 0.09
C PHE A 300 -1.99 -32.01 0.76
N ILE A 301 -3.18 -31.42 0.94
CA ILE A 301 -4.38 -32.14 1.40
C ILE A 301 -5.21 -32.51 0.18
N LYS A 302 -5.32 -33.81 -0.09
CA LYS A 302 -6.20 -34.32 -1.16
C LYS A 302 -7.63 -33.75 -1.02
N PRO A 303 -8.31 -33.44 -2.16
CA PRO A 303 -9.75 -33.22 -2.18
C PRO A 303 -10.52 -34.31 -1.43
N TYR A 304 -11.70 -33.98 -0.92
CA TYR A 304 -12.56 -34.97 -0.27
C TYR A 304 -13.12 -35.93 -1.31
N GLU A 305 -12.57 -37.15 -1.32
CA GLU A 305 -13.12 -38.32 -2.01
C GLU A 305 -14.32 -38.81 -1.18
N LYS A 306 -15.50 -38.95 -1.78
CA LYS A 306 -16.72 -39.45 -1.11
C LYS A 306 -16.55 -40.96 -0.85
N PRO A 307 -16.64 -41.45 0.40
CA PRO A 307 -16.63 -42.88 0.68
C PRO A 307 -17.92 -43.56 0.20
N GLU A 308 -17.86 -44.87 -0.05
CA GLU A 308 -19.05 -45.66 -0.36
C GLU A 308 -20.06 -45.61 0.80
N PRO A 309 -21.38 -45.43 0.56
CA PRO A 309 -22.37 -45.23 1.63
C PRO A 309 -22.37 -46.35 2.69
N GLU A 310 -22.26 -47.60 2.26
CA GLU A 310 -22.19 -48.77 3.13
C GLU A 310 -20.89 -48.85 3.92
N ALA A 311 -19.79 -48.27 3.40
CA ALA A 311 -18.52 -48.17 4.14
C ALA A 311 -18.62 -47.14 5.27
N VAL A 312 -19.25 -45.98 5.04
CA VAL A 312 -19.55 -44.99 6.09
C VAL A 312 -20.35 -45.64 7.22
N CYS A 313 -21.41 -46.37 6.88
CA CYS A 313 -22.25 -47.05 7.87
C CYS A 313 -21.58 -48.25 8.56
N ARG A 314 -20.56 -48.84 7.95
CA ARG A 314 -19.75 -49.89 8.59
C ARG A 314 -18.76 -49.27 9.57
N GLU A 315 -17.92 -48.33 9.12
CA GLU A 315 -16.91 -47.67 9.95
C GLU A 315 -17.53 -47.04 11.21
N PHE A 316 -18.68 -46.36 11.05
CA PHE A 316 -19.43 -45.77 12.16
C PHE A 316 -19.95 -46.80 13.19
N ARG A 317 -20.28 -48.02 12.76
CA ARG A 317 -20.76 -49.11 13.64
C ARG A 317 -19.62 -49.93 14.24
N GLU A 318 -18.45 -49.94 13.61
CA GLU A 318 -17.25 -50.65 14.08
C GLU A 318 -16.54 -49.85 15.18
N ASP A 319 -16.32 -48.55 14.99
CA ASP A 319 -15.75 -47.65 16.00
C ASP A 319 -16.27 -46.21 15.82
N LYS A 320 -17.34 -45.87 16.54
CA LYS A 320 -17.96 -44.53 16.53
C LYS A 320 -17.00 -43.44 17.01
N GLN A 321 -16.15 -43.72 18.01
CA GLN A 321 -15.25 -42.72 18.59
C GLN A 321 -14.10 -42.38 17.62
N SER A 322 -13.46 -43.40 17.05
CA SER A 322 -12.43 -43.22 16.01
C SER A 322 -12.98 -42.58 14.74
N PHE A 323 -14.18 -42.97 14.30
CA PHE A 323 -14.86 -42.37 13.15
C PHE A 323 -15.08 -40.85 13.32
N LEU A 324 -15.58 -40.42 14.48
CA LEU A 324 -15.79 -39.00 14.79
C LEU A 324 -14.49 -38.25 15.04
N GLY A 325 -13.51 -38.86 15.73
CA GLY A 325 -12.16 -38.30 15.88
C GLY A 325 -11.48 -38.07 14.51
N HIS A 326 -11.62 -39.01 13.58
CA HIS A 326 -11.18 -38.85 12.20
C HIS A 326 -11.97 -37.76 11.46
N TYR A 327 -13.27 -37.58 11.68
CA TYR A 327 -14.04 -36.46 11.11
C TYR A 327 -13.50 -35.11 11.60
N ILE A 328 -13.37 -34.94 12.92
CA ILE A 328 -12.87 -33.73 13.58
C ILE A 328 -11.49 -33.35 13.03
N TYR A 329 -10.56 -34.31 13.00
CA TYR A 329 -9.24 -34.15 12.40
C TYR A 329 -9.29 -33.76 10.91
N ARG A 330 -10.11 -34.46 10.10
CA ARG A 330 -10.26 -34.20 8.65
C ARG A 330 -10.86 -32.82 8.36
N ALA A 331 -11.69 -32.29 9.25
CA ALA A 331 -12.29 -30.96 9.18
C ALA A 331 -11.30 -29.87 9.65
N ALA A 332 -10.74 -29.99 10.85
CA ALA A 332 -9.82 -29.02 11.44
C ALA A 332 -8.64 -28.69 10.52
N ARG A 333 -7.97 -29.71 9.95
CA ARG A 333 -6.83 -29.50 9.03
C ARG A 333 -7.22 -28.89 7.67
N ARG A 334 -8.50 -28.91 7.29
CA ARG A 334 -9.02 -28.30 6.04
C ARG A 334 -9.54 -26.88 6.25
N PHE A 335 -10.05 -26.57 7.44
CA PHE A 335 -10.64 -25.28 7.79
C PHE A 335 -9.96 -24.67 9.04
N PRO A 336 -8.65 -24.30 8.96
CA PRO A 336 -7.83 -23.96 10.13
C PRO A 336 -8.16 -22.61 10.81
N PHE A 337 -9.29 -22.00 10.47
CA PHE A 337 -9.82 -20.76 11.06
C PHE A 337 -11.29 -20.91 11.51
N VAL A 338 -11.86 -22.13 11.53
CA VAL A 338 -13.12 -22.41 12.25
C VAL A 338 -12.78 -22.63 13.72
N TYR A 339 -13.62 -22.13 14.64
CA TYR A 339 -13.38 -22.31 16.07
C TYR A 339 -13.72 -23.74 16.49
N ALA A 340 -12.99 -24.29 17.46
CA ALA A 340 -13.21 -25.66 17.94
C ALA A 340 -14.65 -25.98 18.34
N PRO A 341 -15.39 -25.15 19.12
CA PRO A 341 -16.82 -25.38 19.41
C PRO A 341 -17.66 -25.69 18.16
N THR A 342 -17.43 -24.98 17.06
CA THR A 342 -18.13 -25.24 15.79
C THR A 342 -17.69 -26.55 15.14
N ILE A 343 -16.40 -26.92 15.18
CA ILE A 343 -15.93 -28.20 14.61
C ILE A 343 -16.53 -29.38 15.40
N LEU A 344 -16.66 -29.26 16.73
CA LEU A 344 -17.33 -30.26 17.56
C LEU A 344 -18.83 -30.34 17.22
N ALA A 345 -19.52 -29.20 17.10
CA ALA A 345 -20.94 -29.18 16.72
C ALA A 345 -21.19 -29.82 15.34
N LEU A 346 -20.35 -29.49 14.35
CA LEU A 346 -20.39 -30.11 13.01
C LEU A 346 -20.12 -31.62 13.04
N SER A 347 -19.35 -32.12 14.03
CA SER A 347 -19.15 -33.56 14.24
C SER A 347 -20.42 -34.23 14.75
N ILE A 348 -21.15 -33.60 15.67
CA ILE A 348 -22.44 -34.09 16.18
C ILE A 348 -23.53 -34.02 15.10
N ASP A 349 -23.53 -32.98 14.27
CA ASP A 349 -24.43 -32.91 13.11
C ASP A 349 -24.11 -33.99 12.06
N TYR A 350 -22.84 -34.34 11.88
CA TYR A 350 -22.42 -35.45 11.01
C TYR A 350 -22.80 -36.82 11.60
N GLU A 351 -22.64 -37.00 12.91
CA GLU A 351 -23.09 -38.17 13.67
C GLU A 351 -24.60 -38.41 13.48
N HIS A 352 -25.44 -37.41 13.77
CA HIS A 352 -26.88 -37.51 13.58
C HIS A 352 -27.29 -37.76 12.11
N ALA A 353 -26.58 -37.18 11.15
CA ALA A 353 -26.79 -37.44 9.72
C ALA A 353 -26.47 -38.90 9.36
N VAL A 354 -25.34 -39.44 9.84
CA VAL A 354 -24.93 -40.83 9.61
C VAL A 354 -25.90 -41.80 10.28
N GLU A 355 -26.27 -41.59 11.55
CA GLU A 355 -27.26 -42.43 12.24
C GLU A 355 -28.61 -42.46 11.51
N THR A 356 -29.11 -41.29 11.10
CA THR A 356 -30.37 -41.16 10.36
C THR A 356 -30.32 -41.89 9.01
N CYS A 357 -29.22 -41.78 8.28
CA CYS A 357 -29.11 -42.35 6.93
C CYS A 357 -28.76 -43.85 6.94
N CYS A 358 -27.96 -44.31 7.90
CA CYS A 358 -27.64 -45.73 8.08
C CYS A 358 -28.81 -46.58 8.62
N ALA A 359 -29.95 -45.94 8.93
CA ALA A 359 -31.23 -46.60 9.22
C ALA A 359 -32.18 -46.67 7.99
N ARG A 360 -31.82 -46.07 6.84
CA ARG A 360 -32.62 -46.09 5.60
C ARG A 360 -32.15 -47.17 4.63
N THR A 361 -33.03 -47.52 3.68
CA THR A 361 -32.71 -48.42 2.55
C THR A 361 -31.92 -47.72 1.44
N ASP A 362 -32.13 -46.42 1.26
CA ASP A 362 -31.33 -45.57 0.36
C ASP A 362 -30.37 -44.72 1.22
N ILE A 363 -29.26 -45.34 1.59
CA ILE A 363 -28.19 -44.71 2.39
C ILE A 363 -27.51 -43.62 1.55
N GLY A 364 -27.27 -43.90 0.27
CA GLY A 364 -26.55 -43.02 -0.65
C GLY A 364 -27.20 -41.66 -0.82
N ALA A 365 -28.47 -41.62 -1.24
CA ALA A 365 -29.18 -40.35 -1.45
C ALA A 365 -29.38 -39.57 -0.14
N CYS A 366 -29.59 -40.27 0.98
CA CYS A 366 -29.71 -39.64 2.30
C CYS A 366 -28.39 -38.96 2.73
N LEU A 367 -27.26 -39.65 2.58
CA LEU A 367 -25.95 -39.07 2.89
C LEU A 367 -25.62 -37.91 1.95
N ASP A 368 -25.96 -37.99 0.65
CA ASP A 368 -25.77 -36.87 -0.28
C ASP A 368 -26.59 -35.63 0.12
N GLU A 369 -27.85 -35.80 0.54
CA GLU A 369 -28.69 -34.72 1.07
C GLU A 369 -28.06 -34.08 2.32
N LYS A 370 -27.82 -34.88 3.37
CA LYS A 370 -27.42 -34.36 4.69
C LYS A 370 -25.97 -33.85 4.72
N VAL A 371 -25.03 -34.58 4.11
CA VAL A 371 -23.61 -34.22 4.14
C VAL A 371 -23.33 -33.01 3.22
N THR A 372 -24.11 -32.81 2.15
CA THR A 372 -24.01 -31.57 1.34
C THR A 372 -24.49 -30.36 2.12
N ALA A 373 -25.65 -30.44 2.78
CA ALA A 373 -26.16 -29.35 3.61
C ALA A 373 -25.18 -28.99 4.75
N LEU A 374 -24.59 -30.00 5.41
CA LEU A 374 -23.57 -29.81 6.44
C LEU A 374 -22.32 -29.12 5.88
N LYS A 375 -21.79 -29.60 4.74
CA LYS A 375 -20.63 -29.05 4.05
C LYS A 375 -20.79 -27.57 3.68
N ASP A 376 -21.99 -27.16 3.29
CA ASP A 376 -22.27 -25.76 2.95
C ASP A 376 -22.48 -24.87 4.19
N ARG A 377 -23.04 -25.40 5.29
CA ARG A 377 -23.01 -24.73 6.60
C ARG A 377 -21.56 -24.56 7.10
N THR A 378 -20.70 -25.58 7.01
CA THR A 378 -19.26 -25.48 7.32
C THR A 378 -18.57 -24.37 6.51
N ARG A 379 -18.85 -24.28 5.20
CA ARG A 379 -18.31 -23.24 4.31
C ARG A 379 -18.80 -21.84 4.70
N GLN A 380 -20.07 -21.69 5.09
CA GLN A 380 -20.61 -20.41 5.55
C GLN A 380 -19.95 -19.98 6.87
N VAL A 381 -19.89 -20.86 7.86
CA VAL A 381 -19.35 -20.54 9.20
C VAL A 381 -17.84 -20.27 9.13
N TYR A 382 -17.09 -20.99 8.28
CA TYR A 382 -15.68 -20.68 7.98
C TYR A 382 -15.47 -19.25 7.47
N LYS A 383 -16.37 -18.74 6.61
CA LYS A 383 -16.29 -17.35 6.14
C LYS A 383 -16.57 -16.37 7.28
N ILE A 384 -17.61 -16.62 8.09
CA ILE A 384 -18.00 -15.77 9.22
C ILE A 384 -16.87 -15.66 10.24
N HIS A 385 -16.29 -16.79 10.68
CA HIS A 385 -15.22 -16.78 11.68
C HIS A 385 -13.97 -16.05 11.18
N ARG A 386 -13.57 -16.29 9.91
CA ARG A 386 -12.47 -15.58 9.26
C ARG A 386 -12.76 -14.09 9.08
N TYR A 387 -14.02 -13.70 8.87
CA TYR A 387 -14.47 -12.31 8.82
C TYR A 387 -14.41 -11.65 10.20
N ASN A 388 -14.93 -12.28 11.26
CA ASN A 388 -14.88 -11.78 12.63
C ASN A 388 -13.43 -11.51 13.06
N CYS A 389 -12.52 -12.47 12.85
CA CYS A 389 -11.09 -12.28 13.15
C CYS A 389 -10.45 -11.13 12.35
N ARG A 390 -10.88 -10.89 11.11
CA ARG A 390 -10.38 -9.76 10.30
C ARG A 390 -10.94 -8.42 10.76
N VAL A 391 -12.22 -8.36 11.17
CA VAL A 391 -12.84 -7.15 11.76
C VAL A 391 -12.13 -6.81 13.07
N LEU A 392 -12.00 -7.78 13.98
CA LEU A 392 -11.29 -7.63 15.26
C LEU A 392 -9.83 -7.16 15.06
N LYS A 393 -9.08 -7.80 14.14
CA LYS A 393 -7.68 -7.45 13.86
C LYS A 393 -7.49 -6.12 13.12
N THR A 394 -8.50 -5.62 12.41
CA THR A 394 -8.40 -4.37 11.61
C THR A 394 -8.97 -3.15 12.35
N PHE A 395 -10.02 -3.31 13.16
CA PHE A 395 -10.73 -2.21 13.82
C PHE A 395 -10.69 -2.26 15.34
N GLY A 396 -10.10 -3.32 15.92
CA GLY A 396 -9.86 -3.46 17.35
C GLY A 396 -11.07 -3.90 18.18
N GLU A 397 -10.76 -4.31 19.40
CA GLU A 397 -11.67 -4.89 20.40
C GLU A 397 -12.90 -4.02 20.69
N ARG A 398 -12.73 -2.69 20.89
CA ARG A 398 -13.86 -1.75 21.11
C ARG A 398 -14.87 -1.77 19.97
N SER A 399 -14.42 -1.89 18.72
CA SER A 399 -15.32 -1.92 17.55
C SER A 399 -16.08 -3.24 17.47
N PHE A 400 -15.41 -4.36 17.75
CA PHE A 400 -16.01 -5.69 17.78
C PHE A 400 -16.99 -5.86 18.96
N GLN A 401 -16.66 -5.31 20.13
CA GLN A 401 -17.55 -5.28 21.30
C GLN A 401 -18.80 -4.44 21.05
N ALA A 402 -18.68 -3.32 20.34
CA ALA A 402 -19.83 -2.50 19.97
C ALA A 402 -20.76 -3.23 18.97
N ASP A 403 -20.20 -3.92 17.97
CA ASP A 403 -20.97 -4.74 17.02
C ASP A 403 -21.68 -5.91 17.72
N THR A 404 -20.96 -6.59 18.61
CA THR A 404 -21.49 -7.67 19.46
C THR A 404 -22.58 -7.15 20.41
N LEU A 405 -22.40 -5.97 20.99
CA LEU A 405 -23.41 -5.32 21.83
C LEU A 405 -24.69 -5.03 21.04
N ALA A 406 -24.58 -4.55 19.80
CA ALA A 406 -25.74 -4.35 18.93
C ALA A 406 -26.45 -5.69 18.62
N LEU A 407 -25.70 -6.70 18.17
CA LEU A 407 -26.23 -8.02 17.82
C LEU A 407 -26.95 -8.70 18.99
N ILE A 408 -26.32 -8.72 20.15
CA ILE A 408 -26.84 -9.40 21.35
C ILE A 408 -28.02 -8.61 21.94
N SER A 409 -28.05 -7.28 21.82
CA SER A 409 -29.22 -6.45 22.15
C SER A 409 -30.41 -6.68 21.20
N GLN A 410 -30.16 -6.93 19.91
CA GLN A 410 -31.21 -7.32 18.95
C GLN A 410 -31.74 -8.74 19.23
N LYS A 411 -30.87 -9.69 19.59
CA LYS A 411 -31.24 -11.09 19.82
C LYS A 411 -31.99 -11.33 21.14
N TYR A 412 -31.62 -10.62 22.20
CA TYR A 412 -32.21 -10.74 23.54
C TYR A 412 -32.79 -9.39 24.02
N PRO A 413 -33.79 -8.81 23.33
CA PRO A 413 -34.23 -7.43 23.55
C PRO A 413 -34.97 -7.22 24.89
N LYS A 414 -35.32 -8.30 25.61
CA LYS A 414 -35.93 -8.24 26.95
C LYS A 414 -34.89 -8.09 28.08
N ALA A 415 -33.67 -8.60 27.88
CA ALA A 415 -32.62 -8.62 28.89
C ALA A 415 -32.13 -7.22 29.29
N PRO A 416 -31.68 -7.04 30.55
CA PRO A 416 -31.20 -5.75 31.04
C PRO A 416 -29.79 -5.42 30.52
N PHE A 417 -29.49 -4.12 30.39
CA PHE A 417 -28.22 -3.62 29.86
C PHE A 417 -26.98 -4.22 30.52
N ALA A 418 -26.97 -4.41 31.85
CA ALA A 418 -25.82 -4.96 32.57
C ALA A 418 -25.45 -6.38 32.11
N GLU A 419 -26.46 -7.24 31.93
CA GLU A 419 -26.28 -8.62 31.44
C GLU A 419 -25.83 -8.65 29.98
N ILE A 420 -26.42 -7.80 29.14
CA ILE A 420 -26.12 -7.73 27.71
C ILE A 420 -24.73 -7.12 27.46
N PHE A 421 -24.35 -6.08 28.22
CA PHE A 421 -23.02 -5.46 28.13
C PHE A 421 -21.91 -6.40 28.65
N LYS A 422 -22.16 -7.13 29.75
CA LYS A 422 -21.28 -8.22 30.22
C LYS A 422 -21.12 -9.27 29.12
N THR A 423 -22.23 -9.84 28.64
CA THR A 423 -22.24 -10.91 27.64
C THR A 423 -21.55 -10.49 26.34
N ALA A 424 -21.72 -9.24 25.91
CA ALA A 424 -21.03 -8.70 24.74
C ALA A 424 -19.51 -8.50 24.95
N LYS A 425 -19.05 -8.19 26.18
CA LYS A 425 -17.61 -8.22 26.51
C LYS A 425 -17.09 -9.66 26.49
N ASP A 426 -17.75 -10.56 27.22
CA ASP A 426 -17.33 -11.96 27.34
C ASP A 426 -17.24 -12.65 25.95
N ILE A 427 -18.21 -12.42 25.04
CA ILE A 427 -18.16 -12.94 23.64
C ILE A 427 -17.03 -12.30 22.81
N SER A 428 -16.68 -11.03 23.08
CA SER A 428 -15.56 -10.37 22.39
C SER A 428 -14.21 -10.93 22.84
N ASP A 429 -14.09 -11.27 24.12
CA ASP A 429 -12.93 -11.95 24.69
C ASP A 429 -12.82 -13.38 24.12
N GLU A 430 -13.91 -14.17 24.10
CA GLU A 430 -13.97 -15.51 23.45
C GLU A 430 -13.49 -15.45 21.98
N HIS A 431 -14.05 -14.56 21.18
CA HIS A 431 -13.67 -14.42 19.77
C HIS A 431 -12.19 -14.08 19.60
N LYS A 432 -11.61 -13.28 20.48
CA LYS A 432 -10.18 -12.92 20.46
C LYS A 432 -9.31 -14.14 20.71
N GLU A 433 -9.62 -14.92 21.74
CA GLU A 433 -8.94 -16.18 22.10
C GLU A 433 -9.01 -17.19 20.92
N CYS A 434 -10.21 -17.36 20.34
CA CYS A 434 -10.43 -18.18 19.15
C CYS A 434 -9.61 -17.69 17.93
N CYS A 435 -9.44 -16.38 17.75
CA CYS A 435 -8.71 -15.79 16.61
C CYS A 435 -7.19 -15.81 16.77
N ASP A 436 -6.68 -15.67 18.00
CA ASP A 436 -5.26 -15.90 18.35
C ASP A 436 -4.92 -17.41 18.47
N GLY A 437 -5.91 -18.28 18.23
CA GLY A 437 -5.71 -19.71 18.00
C GLY A 437 -5.70 -20.58 19.26
N ASP A 438 -6.00 -20.02 20.44
CA ASP A 438 -6.28 -20.83 21.63
C ASP A 438 -7.69 -21.40 21.56
N MET A 439 -7.77 -22.58 20.96
CA MET A 439 -9.03 -23.30 20.80
C MET A 439 -9.56 -23.89 22.12
N VAL A 440 -8.71 -24.06 23.14
CA VAL A 440 -9.08 -24.61 24.45
C VAL A 440 -9.74 -23.53 25.31
N GLU A 441 -9.12 -22.36 25.38
CA GLU A 441 -9.68 -21.18 26.04
C GLU A 441 -10.99 -20.74 25.36
N CYS A 442 -10.96 -20.60 24.03
CA CYS A 442 -12.13 -20.37 23.16
C CYS A 442 -13.32 -21.32 23.43
N MET A 443 -13.09 -22.62 23.64
CA MET A 443 -14.17 -23.57 23.93
C MET A 443 -14.74 -23.39 25.35
N ASP A 444 -13.89 -23.07 26.33
CA ASP A 444 -14.28 -22.99 27.74
C ASP A 444 -14.92 -21.64 28.10
N ASP A 445 -14.41 -20.50 27.63
CA ASP A 445 -15.09 -19.22 27.84
C ASP A 445 -16.43 -19.20 27.06
N ARG A 446 -16.54 -19.83 25.88
CA ARG A 446 -17.85 -20.05 25.22
C ARG A 446 -18.80 -20.93 26.04
N ALA A 447 -18.30 -22.01 26.65
CA ALA A 447 -19.09 -22.85 27.55
C ALA A 447 -19.63 -22.04 28.73
N GLN A 448 -18.79 -21.20 29.34
CA GLN A 448 -19.17 -20.34 30.47
C GLN A 448 -20.15 -19.23 30.07
N ILE A 449 -19.99 -18.60 28.90
CA ILE A 449 -20.95 -17.63 28.34
C ILE A 449 -22.32 -18.28 28.16
N VAL A 450 -22.37 -19.48 27.57
CA VAL A 450 -23.62 -20.17 27.30
C VAL A 450 -24.27 -20.68 28.58
N GLU A 451 -23.49 -21.16 29.57
CA GLU A 451 -24.03 -21.54 30.87
C GLU A 451 -24.53 -20.32 31.67
N HIS A 452 -23.89 -19.15 31.54
CA HIS A 452 -24.37 -17.88 32.10
C HIS A 452 -25.71 -17.46 31.47
N ILE A 453 -25.82 -17.51 30.14
CA ILE A 453 -27.08 -17.22 29.42
C ILE A 453 -28.18 -18.19 29.84
N CYS A 454 -27.89 -19.49 29.93
CA CYS A 454 -28.87 -20.51 30.32
C CYS A 454 -29.28 -20.45 31.79
N SER A 455 -28.35 -20.15 32.70
CA SER A 455 -28.65 -19.91 34.13
C SER A 455 -29.59 -18.72 34.34
N ASN A 456 -29.57 -17.77 33.40
CA ASN A 456 -30.39 -16.55 33.41
C ASN A 456 -31.44 -16.54 32.27
N GLN A 457 -31.84 -17.72 31.75
CA GLN A 457 -32.66 -17.83 30.53
C GLN A 457 -33.96 -17.00 30.56
N GLU A 458 -34.62 -16.87 31.71
CA GLU A 458 -35.84 -16.06 31.87
C GLU A 458 -35.60 -14.56 31.62
N ALA A 459 -34.38 -14.07 31.84
CA ALA A 459 -33.99 -12.69 31.52
C ALA A 459 -33.52 -12.53 30.06
N PHE A 460 -32.90 -13.55 29.47
CA PHE A 460 -32.37 -13.51 28.10
C PHE A 460 -33.44 -13.76 27.03
N SER A 461 -34.09 -14.93 27.06
CA SER A 461 -35.20 -15.29 26.17
C SER A 461 -35.88 -16.59 26.60
N SER A 462 -37.20 -16.67 26.46
CA SER A 462 -37.93 -17.93 26.59
C SER A 462 -37.67 -18.93 25.44
N THR A 463 -37.15 -18.49 24.30
CA THR A 463 -36.92 -19.32 23.11
C THR A 463 -35.73 -20.29 23.25
N ILE A 464 -34.77 -19.99 24.14
CA ILE A 464 -33.55 -20.80 24.33
C ILE A 464 -33.72 -21.96 25.31
N ARG A 465 -34.89 -22.15 25.94
CA ARG A 465 -35.08 -23.18 26.98
C ARG A 465 -34.73 -24.59 26.50
N GLU A 466 -35.19 -24.96 25.31
CA GLU A 466 -34.88 -26.27 24.69
C GLU A 466 -33.41 -26.40 24.27
N CYS A 467 -32.68 -25.29 24.12
CA CYS A 467 -31.23 -25.32 23.97
C CYS A 467 -30.53 -25.59 25.31
N CYS A 468 -31.00 -25.00 26.40
CA CYS A 468 -30.36 -25.07 27.71
C CYS A 468 -30.42 -26.45 28.37
N GLU A 469 -31.34 -27.31 27.93
CA GLU A 469 -31.46 -28.73 28.35
C GLU A 469 -30.49 -29.68 27.61
N LYS A 470 -29.72 -29.20 26.62
CA LYS A 470 -28.85 -30.03 25.76
C LYS A 470 -27.44 -30.30 26.35
N PRO A 471 -26.73 -31.35 25.87
CA PRO A 471 -25.31 -31.57 26.13
C PRO A 471 -24.44 -30.37 25.72
N LEU A 472 -23.28 -30.18 26.34
CA LEU A 472 -22.47 -28.95 26.27
C LEU A 472 -22.29 -28.36 24.85
N VAL A 473 -21.80 -29.17 23.91
CA VAL A 473 -21.50 -28.69 22.55
C VAL A 473 -22.79 -28.34 21.78
N GLU A 474 -23.84 -29.16 21.91
CA GLU A 474 -25.13 -28.87 21.32
C GLU A 474 -25.79 -27.63 21.95
N LYS A 475 -25.71 -27.47 23.28
CA LYS A 475 -26.17 -26.28 24.01
C LYS A 475 -25.50 -25.03 23.44
N CYS A 476 -24.18 -25.08 23.28
CA CYS A 476 -23.39 -23.99 22.71
C CYS A 476 -23.77 -23.64 21.28
N GLN A 477 -24.04 -24.62 20.42
CA GLN A 477 -24.47 -24.33 19.05
C GLN A 477 -25.92 -23.83 18.99
N CYS A 478 -26.83 -24.46 19.74
CA CYS A 478 -28.25 -24.13 19.77
C CYS A 478 -28.49 -22.70 20.31
N VAL A 479 -27.85 -22.31 21.43
CA VAL A 479 -27.98 -20.94 21.96
C VAL A 479 -27.43 -19.89 20.96
N VAL A 480 -26.35 -20.21 20.24
CA VAL A 480 -25.79 -19.32 19.21
C VAL A 480 -26.69 -19.22 17.97
N GLU A 481 -27.26 -20.33 17.50
CA GLU A 481 -28.14 -20.37 16.31
C GLU A 481 -29.62 -20.04 16.58
N ALA A 482 -30.05 -19.95 17.85
CA ALA A 482 -31.43 -19.60 18.22
C ALA A 482 -31.90 -18.28 17.59
N GLU A 483 -33.18 -18.20 17.22
CA GLU A 483 -33.78 -16.99 16.64
C GLU A 483 -33.82 -15.82 17.64
N PHE A 484 -33.97 -14.61 17.11
CA PHE A 484 -34.13 -13.40 17.93
C PHE A 484 -35.48 -13.43 18.63
N ASP A 485 -35.51 -13.05 19.91
CA ASP A 485 -36.73 -13.00 20.70
C ASP A 485 -37.55 -11.73 20.41
N ASP A 486 -38.86 -11.75 20.68
CA ASP A 486 -39.79 -10.67 20.34
C ASP A 486 -39.41 -9.34 21.03
N LYS A 487 -39.41 -8.26 20.25
CA LYS A 487 -39.28 -6.87 20.75
C LYS A 487 -40.33 -6.60 21.85
N PRO A 488 -39.92 -6.18 23.07
CA PRO A 488 -40.88 -5.91 24.14
C PRO A 488 -41.83 -4.77 23.78
N ALA A 489 -43.13 -4.95 24.07
CA ALA A 489 -44.16 -3.96 23.78
C ALA A 489 -44.02 -2.68 24.63
N ASP A 490 -43.58 -2.83 25.89
CA ASP A 490 -43.65 -1.80 26.92
C ASP A 490 -42.35 -0.97 27.06
N LEU A 491 -41.57 -0.85 25.98
CA LEU A 491 -40.30 -0.10 26.01
C LEU A 491 -40.54 1.42 26.10
N PRO A 492 -39.90 2.14 27.06
CA PRO A 492 -40.01 3.59 27.16
C PRO A 492 -39.57 4.31 25.86
N PRO A 493 -40.18 5.47 25.53
CA PRO A 493 -39.80 6.25 24.35
C PRO A 493 -38.31 6.65 24.39
N ILE A 494 -37.56 6.25 23.37
CA ILE A 494 -36.11 6.50 23.33
C ILE A 494 -35.78 8.01 23.29
N ALA A 495 -36.68 8.82 22.73
CA ALA A 495 -36.54 10.27 22.71
C ALA A 495 -36.52 10.91 24.11
N GLU A 496 -37.25 10.36 25.09
CA GLU A 496 -37.30 10.93 26.46
C GLU A 496 -35.90 10.97 27.10
N LYS A 497 -35.15 9.86 27.02
CA LYS A 497 -33.82 9.72 27.64
C LYS A 497 -32.67 10.35 26.83
N TYR A 498 -32.76 10.35 25.49
CA TYR A 498 -31.61 10.66 24.62
C TYR A 498 -31.80 11.91 23.74
N ILE A 499 -32.99 12.53 23.70
CA ILE A 499 -33.30 13.66 22.81
C ILE A 499 -34.00 14.81 23.56
N GLN A 500 -34.82 14.51 24.57
CA GLN A 500 -35.66 15.47 25.29
C GLN A 500 -35.16 15.81 26.70
N ASP A 501 -34.44 14.90 27.37
CA ASP A 501 -33.77 15.17 28.66
C ASP A 501 -32.72 16.28 28.50
N PRO A 502 -32.85 17.44 29.19
CA PRO A 502 -31.88 18.53 29.09
C PRO A 502 -30.48 18.14 29.60
N ASP A 503 -30.38 17.17 30.52
CA ASP A 503 -29.12 16.76 31.17
C ASP A 503 -28.29 15.78 30.32
N VAL A 504 -28.69 15.44 29.08
CA VAL A 504 -27.95 14.53 28.17
C VAL A 504 -26.44 14.83 28.10
N CYS A 505 -26.04 16.10 28.00
CA CYS A 505 -24.61 16.48 27.95
C CYS A 505 -23.87 16.18 29.26
N LYS A 506 -24.54 16.29 30.40
CA LYS A 506 -23.99 15.96 31.71
C LYS A 506 -23.87 14.45 31.88
N HIS A 507 -24.83 13.65 31.40
CA HIS A 507 -24.70 12.18 31.38
C HIS A 507 -23.52 11.71 30.51
N VAL A 508 -23.19 12.45 29.45
CA VAL A 508 -22.00 12.24 28.61
C VAL A 508 -20.72 12.63 29.35
N GLU A 509 -20.69 13.76 30.04
CA GLU A 509 -19.54 14.17 30.88
C GLU A 509 -19.29 13.20 32.04
N GLU A 510 -20.35 12.69 32.69
CA GLU A 510 -20.26 11.71 33.78
C GLU A 510 -19.84 10.30 33.30
N GLY A 511 -19.91 9.98 32.00
CA GLY A 511 -19.61 8.62 31.54
C GLY A 511 -19.79 8.30 30.05
N HIS A 512 -19.23 9.11 29.14
CA HIS A 512 -19.33 8.99 27.67
C HIS A 512 -19.46 7.55 27.12
N ASN A 513 -18.49 6.67 27.40
CA ASN A 513 -18.50 5.28 26.90
C ASN A 513 -19.69 4.46 27.41
N LYS A 514 -20.12 4.68 28.65
CA LYS A 514 -21.30 4.04 29.25
C LYS A 514 -22.58 4.58 28.63
N PHE A 515 -22.69 5.90 28.49
CA PHE A 515 -23.85 6.56 27.87
C PHE A 515 -24.05 6.13 26.42
N MET A 516 -22.97 6.10 25.62
CA MET A 516 -23.02 5.62 24.23
C MET A 516 -23.29 4.11 24.13
N GLY A 517 -22.82 3.31 25.09
CA GLY A 517 -23.15 1.88 25.20
C GLY A 517 -24.62 1.64 25.53
N GLU A 518 -25.18 2.40 26.48
CA GLU A 518 -26.61 2.38 26.81
C GLU A 518 -27.48 2.82 25.63
N PHE A 519 -27.10 3.90 24.93
CA PHE A 519 -27.78 4.34 23.70
C PHE A 519 -27.78 3.23 22.64
N LEU A 520 -26.62 2.63 22.36
CA LEU A 520 -26.50 1.58 21.35
C LEU A 520 -27.37 0.36 21.71
N TYR A 521 -27.37 -0.07 22.98
CA TYR A 521 -28.25 -1.13 23.47
C TYR A 521 -29.74 -0.78 23.32
N ASP A 522 -30.16 0.42 23.76
CA ASP A 522 -31.56 0.85 23.71
C ASP A 522 -32.05 1.03 22.28
N TYR A 523 -31.21 1.51 21.37
CA TYR A 523 -31.55 1.63 19.96
C TYR A 523 -31.61 0.24 19.29
N SER A 524 -30.60 -0.62 19.53
CA SER A 524 -30.51 -1.95 18.91
C SER A 524 -31.68 -2.86 19.31
N ARG A 525 -32.03 -2.93 20.61
CA ARG A 525 -33.17 -3.73 21.10
C ARG A 525 -34.54 -3.25 20.59
N ARG A 526 -34.61 -2.04 20.03
CA ARG A 526 -35.82 -1.46 19.41
C ARG A 526 -35.83 -1.67 17.89
N HIS A 527 -34.72 -2.02 17.26
CA HIS A 527 -34.56 -2.03 15.81
C HIS A 527 -33.85 -3.31 15.32
N GLN A 528 -34.58 -4.43 15.33
CA GLN A 528 -34.13 -5.72 14.78
C GLN A 528 -34.05 -5.70 13.24
N GLU A 529 -34.70 -4.71 12.62
CA GLU A 529 -34.76 -4.50 11.17
C GLU A 529 -33.54 -3.80 10.56
N PHE A 530 -32.58 -3.36 11.38
CA PHE A 530 -31.33 -2.73 10.94
C PHE A 530 -30.15 -3.70 11.05
N SER A 531 -29.12 -3.47 10.24
CA SER A 531 -27.82 -4.17 10.38
C SER A 531 -27.06 -3.64 11.61
N THR A 532 -26.17 -4.43 12.19
CA THR A 532 -25.31 -3.94 13.28
C THR A 532 -24.33 -2.85 12.82
N PRO A 533 -23.74 -2.87 11.60
CA PRO A 533 -23.05 -1.70 11.04
C PRO A 533 -23.94 -0.45 10.96
N MET A 534 -25.22 -0.56 10.60
CA MET A 534 -26.14 0.58 10.54
C MET A 534 -26.45 1.15 11.94
N LEU A 535 -26.64 0.28 12.93
CA LEU A 535 -26.80 0.70 14.34
C LEU A 535 -25.55 1.43 14.85
N LEU A 536 -24.35 0.95 14.49
CA LEU A 536 -23.09 1.62 14.78
C LEU A 536 -22.94 2.96 14.05
N ARG A 537 -23.41 3.10 12.80
CA ARG A 537 -23.43 4.39 12.08
C ARG A 537 -24.36 5.41 12.75
N LEU A 538 -25.52 4.97 13.21
CA LEU A 538 -26.47 5.85 13.93
C LEU A 538 -25.91 6.26 15.30
N ALA A 539 -25.30 5.33 16.04
CA ALA A 539 -24.61 5.65 17.29
C ALA A 539 -23.42 6.59 17.09
N LYS A 540 -22.61 6.43 16.04
CA LYS A 540 -21.51 7.37 15.75
C LYS A 540 -22.03 8.76 15.35
N LYS A 541 -23.08 8.84 14.51
CA LYS A 541 -23.76 10.11 14.21
C LYS A 541 -24.28 10.81 15.46
N TYR A 542 -24.80 10.07 16.43
CA TYR A 542 -25.23 10.61 17.71
C TYR A 542 -24.05 11.11 18.55
N GLU A 543 -22.95 10.34 18.64
CA GLU A 543 -21.70 10.75 19.30
C GLU A 543 -21.16 12.07 18.71
N ASP A 544 -21.08 12.17 17.38
CA ASP A 544 -20.62 13.37 16.66
C ASP A 544 -21.54 14.58 16.85
N LEU A 545 -22.86 14.36 16.91
CA LEU A 545 -23.85 15.41 17.19
C LEU A 545 -23.71 15.92 18.63
N LEU A 546 -23.53 15.03 19.61
CA LEU A 546 -23.32 15.40 21.02
C LEU A 546 -21.99 16.14 21.22
N GLU A 547 -20.90 15.64 20.65
CA GLU A 547 -19.59 16.31 20.67
C GLU A 547 -19.66 17.75 20.13
N LYS A 548 -20.55 18.02 19.17
CA LYS A 548 -20.81 19.36 18.64
C LYS A 548 -21.75 20.17 19.53
N CYS A 549 -22.89 19.59 19.91
CA CYS A 549 -23.99 20.30 20.57
C CYS A 549 -23.70 20.66 22.03
N CYS A 550 -23.01 19.79 22.78
CA CYS A 550 -22.66 20.04 24.18
C CYS A 550 -21.62 21.16 24.37
N LYS A 551 -21.07 21.70 23.28
CA LYS A 551 -20.18 22.88 23.25
C LYS A 551 -20.93 24.18 22.89
N THR A 552 -22.27 24.18 22.92
CA THR A 552 -23.12 25.33 22.54
C THR A 552 -24.02 25.78 23.70
N GLU A 553 -24.40 27.06 23.72
CA GLU A 553 -25.26 27.61 24.80
C GLU A 553 -26.67 27.00 24.86
N ASN A 554 -27.14 26.41 23.75
CA ASN A 554 -28.48 25.81 23.62
C ASN A 554 -28.37 24.32 23.24
N SER A 555 -27.56 23.54 23.99
CA SER A 555 -27.27 22.13 23.73
C SER A 555 -28.50 21.28 23.40
N SER A 556 -29.59 21.42 24.17
CA SER A 556 -30.82 20.65 24.00
C SER A 556 -31.58 20.96 22.71
N GLN A 557 -31.60 22.23 22.27
CA GLN A 557 -32.16 22.58 20.96
C GLN A 557 -31.29 22.08 19.80
N CYS A 558 -30.00 21.85 20.05
CA CYS A 558 -29.06 21.31 19.07
C CYS A 558 -29.18 19.78 18.94
N TYR A 559 -29.05 19.00 20.03
CA TYR A 559 -29.19 17.54 19.96
C TYR A 559 -30.65 17.07 19.80
N GLY A 560 -31.63 17.93 20.09
CA GLY A 560 -33.06 17.69 19.83
C GLY A 560 -33.42 17.38 18.37
N LYS A 561 -32.48 17.55 17.43
CA LYS A 561 -32.61 17.18 16.01
C LYS A 561 -32.12 15.78 15.65
N ALA A 562 -31.60 15.00 16.62
CA ALA A 562 -31.03 13.68 16.38
C ALA A 562 -31.94 12.75 15.56
N GLU A 563 -33.25 12.73 15.86
CA GLU A 563 -34.23 11.90 15.15
C GLU A 563 -34.38 12.29 13.67
N GLU A 564 -34.32 13.60 13.33
CA GLU A 564 -34.31 14.07 11.94
C GLU A 564 -33.05 13.59 11.20
N GLU A 565 -31.88 13.68 11.83
CA GLU A 565 -30.61 13.20 11.24
C GLU A 565 -30.53 11.68 11.11
N PHE A 566 -31.20 10.93 11.98
CA PHE A 566 -31.32 9.46 11.90
C PHE A 566 -32.26 9.05 10.76
N GLN A 567 -33.48 9.59 10.71
CA GLN A 567 -34.47 9.23 9.69
C GLN A 567 -33.98 9.50 8.27
N ASN A 568 -33.26 10.61 8.05
CA ASN A 568 -32.63 10.89 6.77
C ASN A 568 -31.60 9.81 6.34
N HIS A 569 -30.84 9.24 7.27
CA HIS A 569 -29.84 8.20 6.96
C HIS A 569 -30.43 6.78 6.88
N ILE A 570 -31.48 6.50 7.66
CA ILE A 570 -32.31 5.29 7.52
C ILE A 570 -32.90 5.28 6.10
N GLN A 571 -33.54 6.37 5.68
CA GLN A 571 -34.19 6.47 4.38
C GLN A 571 -33.21 6.43 3.20
N GLU A 572 -31.98 6.93 3.36
CA GLU A 572 -30.87 6.76 2.40
C GLU A 572 -30.55 5.27 2.17
N THR A 573 -30.44 4.49 3.26
CA THR A 573 -30.09 3.06 3.24
C THR A 573 -31.22 2.21 2.67
N GLU A 574 -32.47 2.46 3.09
CA GLU A 574 -33.66 1.79 2.56
C GLU A 574 -33.81 1.97 1.05
N ASN A 575 -33.69 3.22 0.56
CA ASN A 575 -33.81 3.52 -0.86
C ASN A 575 -32.72 2.85 -1.69
N LEU A 576 -31.48 2.80 -1.18
CA LEU A 576 -30.38 2.08 -1.82
C LEU A 576 -30.68 0.58 -1.95
N ILE A 577 -31.14 -0.07 -0.87
CA ILE A 577 -31.43 -1.51 -0.88
C ILE A 577 -32.62 -1.82 -1.79
N LYS A 578 -33.70 -1.02 -1.68
CA LYS A 578 -34.88 -1.12 -2.54
C LYS A 578 -34.51 -0.99 -4.03
N ALA A 579 -33.74 0.03 -4.41
CA ALA A 579 -33.31 0.24 -5.79
C ALA A 579 -32.46 -0.92 -6.34
N ASN A 580 -31.61 -1.55 -5.51
CA ASN A 580 -30.84 -2.71 -5.94
C ASN A 580 -31.71 -3.98 -6.05
N CYS A 581 -32.68 -4.20 -5.15
CA CYS A 581 -33.63 -5.29 -5.28
C CYS A 581 -34.59 -5.10 -6.48
N ASP A 582 -34.99 -3.87 -6.78
CA ASP A 582 -35.84 -3.55 -7.95
C ASP A 582 -35.06 -3.62 -9.28
N LEU A 583 -33.73 -3.53 -9.26
CA LEU A 583 -32.86 -3.91 -10.38
C LEU A 583 -32.76 -5.44 -10.52
N LEU A 584 -32.54 -6.18 -9.43
CA LEU A 584 -32.47 -7.64 -9.46
C LEU A 584 -33.76 -8.29 -10.00
N LYS A 585 -34.93 -7.72 -9.71
CA LYS A 585 -36.23 -8.17 -10.27
C LYS A 585 -36.30 -8.10 -11.81
N GLN A 586 -35.40 -7.38 -12.47
CA GLN A 586 -35.34 -7.29 -13.93
C GLN A 586 -34.51 -8.43 -14.55
N GLY A 587 -33.66 -9.08 -13.76
CA GLY A 587 -32.80 -10.21 -14.18
C GLY A 587 -31.48 -10.23 -13.41
N GLU A 588 -30.99 -11.42 -13.06
CA GLU A 588 -29.66 -11.59 -12.44
C GLU A 588 -28.53 -11.09 -13.35
N PHE A 589 -28.63 -11.32 -14.66
CA PHE A 589 -27.64 -10.90 -15.64
C PHE A 589 -27.63 -9.37 -15.82
N GLU A 590 -28.80 -8.75 -15.92
CA GLU A 590 -28.99 -7.30 -15.99
C GLU A 590 -28.45 -6.61 -14.73
N PHE A 591 -28.73 -7.17 -13.54
CA PHE A 591 -28.17 -6.65 -12.29
C PHE A 591 -26.64 -6.88 -12.21
N LEU A 592 -26.13 -8.00 -12.70
CA LEU A 592 -24.69 -8.29 -12.81
C LEU A 592 -23.97 -7.27 -13.71
N GLN A 593 -24.55 -6.91 -14.86
CA GLN A 593 -24.04 -5.83 -15.71
C GLN A 593 -23.94 -4.50 -14.95
N VAL A 594 -24.97 -4.12 -14.19
CA VAL A 594 -24.98 -2.86 -13.41
C VAL A 594 -23.97 -2.89 -12.26
N VAL A 595 -23.84 -4.00 -11.52
CA VAL A 595 -22.86 -4.17 -10.44
C VAL A 595 -21.44 -4.08 -10.99
N LEU A 596 -21.13 -4.82 -12.06
CA LEU A 596 -19.82 -4.75 -12.74
C LEU A 596 -19.52 -3.35 -13.25
N THR A 597 -20.52 -2.67 -13.80
CA THR A 597 -20.37 -1.28 -14.25
C THR A 597 -19.94 -0.36 -13.12
N ARG A 598 -20.63 -0.40 -11.97
CA ARG A 598 -20.28 0.44 -10.82
C ARG A 598 -18.87 0.12 -10.29
N TYR A 599 -18.55 -1.15 -10.05
CA TYR A 599 -17.28 -1.49 -9.40
C TYR A 599 -16.07 -1.46 -10.34
N THR A 600 -16.25 -1.64 -11.65
CA THR A 600 -15.16 -1.39 -12.61
C THR A 600 -14.84 0.10 -12.73
N LYS A 601 -15.85 0.99 -12.66
CA LYS A 601 -15.62 2.45 -12.62
C LYS A 601 -14.84 2.89 -11.36
N LYS A 602 -15.13 2.26 -10.22
CA LYS A 602 -14.53 2.55 -8.89
C LYS A 602 -13.13 1.94 -8.67
N MET A 603 -12.87 0.78 -9.29
CA MET A 603 -11.69 -0.05 -9.02
C MET A 603 -11.11 -0.65 -10.31
N PRO A 604 -10.81 0.16 -11.35
CA PRO A 604 -10.41 -0.34 -12.68
C PRO A 604 -9.07 -1.10 -12.72
N GLN A 605 -8.25 -1.02 -11.67
CA GLN A 605 -7.02 -1.82 -11.48
C GLN A 605 -7.31 -3.31 -11.22
N VAL A 606 -8.44 -3.65 -10.59
CA VAL A 606 -8.74 -5.04 -10.18
C VAL A 606 -8.81 -5.94 -11.42
N PRO A 607 -8.16 -7.12 -11.44
CA PRO A 607 -8.23 -8.05 -12.57
C PRO A 607 -9.67 -8.38 -12.98
N THR A 608 -9.90 -8.55 -14.30
CA THR A 608 -11.26 -8.70 -14.84
C THR A 608 -11.98 -9.93 -14.28
N GLU A 609 -11.29 -11.06 -14.10
CA GLU A 609 -11.85 -12.25 -13.46
C GLU A 609 -12.19 -12.01 -11.97
N THR A 610 -11.39 -11.24 -11.25
CA THR A 610 -11.66 -10.88 -9.85
C THR A 610 -12.86 -9.94 -9.72
N LEU A 611 -13.03 -8.98 -10.63
CA LEU A 611 -14.25 -8.16 -10.72
C LEU A 611 -15.49 -9.03 -10.99
N LEU A 612 -15.39 -10.02 -11.87
CA LEU A 612 -16.46 -10.98 -12.16
C LEU A 612 -16.80 -11.85 -10.96
N GLU A 613 -15.81 -12.40 -10.26
CA GLU A 613 -16.02 -13.19 -9.05
C GLU A 613 -16.69 -12.37 -7.93
N VAL A 614 -16.20 -11.15 -7.68
CA VAL A 614 -16.73 -10.24 -6.66
C VAL A 614 -18.14 -9.78 -7.01
N ALA A 615 -18.41 -9.43 -8.27
CA ALA A 615 -19.76 -9.06 -8.70
C ALA A 615 -20.73 -10.25 -8.60
N LYS A 616 -20.36 -11.45 -9.06
CA LYS A 616 -21.16 -12.67 -8.87
C LYS A 616 -21.49 -12.92 -7.40
N LYS A 617 -20.54 -12.73 -6.48
CA LYS A 617 -20.80 -12.79 -5.03
C LYS A 617 -21.83 -11.75 -4.58
N MET A 618 -21.75 -10.51 -5.04
CA MET A 618 -22.75 -9.47 -4.74
C MET A 618 -24.14 -9.79 -5.29
N ILE A 619 -24.24 -10.44 -6.46
CA ILE A 619 -25.53 -10.93 -6.98
C ILE A 619 -26.11 -12.01 -6.07
N LEU A 620 -25.30 -12.96 -5.58
CA LEU A 620 -25.75 -13.97 -4.61
C LEU A 620 -26.25 -13.35 -3.29
N VAL A 621 -25.67 -12.22 -2.84
CA VAL A 621 -26.22 -11.43 -1.73
C VAL A 621 -27.61 -10.89 -2.08
N GLY A 622 -27.78 -10.31 -3.26
CA GLY A 622 -29.07 -9.83 -3.75
C GLY A 622 -30.11 -10.96 -3.84
N VAL A 623 -29.78 -12.08 -4.48
CA VAL A 623 -30.68 -13.24 -4.65
C VAL A 623 -31.16 -13.76 -3.29
N LYS A 624 -30.26 -13.87 -2.30
CA LYS A 624 -30.65 -14.27 -0.94
C LYS A 624 -31.50 -13.19 -0.24
N CYS A 625 -30.99 -11.96 -0.15
CA CYS A 625 -31.53 -10.95 0.76
C CYS A 625 -32.70 -10.14 0.20
N CYS A 626 -32.95 -10.14 -1.12
CA CYS A 626 -34.13 -9.48 -1.70
C CYS A 626 -35.40 -10.36 -1.64
N GLN A 627 -35.24 -11.68 -1.41
CA GLN A 627 -36.36 -12.61 -1.18
C GLN A 627 -36.87 -12.55 0.27
N GLU A 628 -36.06 -12.06 1.21
CA GLU A 628 -36.43 -11.85 2.60
C GLU A 628 -37.58 -10.82 2.78
N PRO A 629 -38.36 -10.94 3.87
CA PRO A 629 -39.27 -9.88 4.34
C PRO A 629 -38.57 -8.52 4.44
N GLU A 630 -39.32 -7.42 4.29
CA GLU A 630 -38.73 -6.08 4.15
C GLU A 630 -37.85 -5.70 5.35
N ASN A 631 -38.29 -6.07 6.56
CA ASN A 631 -37.57 -5.89 7.82
C ASN A 631 -36.37 -6.85 8.03
N ARG A 632 -36.07 -7.75 7.10
CA ARG A 632 -34.87 -8.61 7.12
C ARG A 632 -33.87 -8.29 6.00
N ARG A 633 -34.25 -7.45 5.03
CA ARG A 633 -33.38 -7.12 3.87
C ARG A 633 -32.14 -6.33 4.24
N ILE A 634 -32.22 -5.42 5.22
CA ILE A 634 -31.07 -4.61 5.66
C ILE A 634 -30.02 -5.45 6.40
N PRO A 635 -30.35 -6.18 7.49
CA PRO A 635 -29.36 -7.00 8.19
C PRO A 635 -28.78 -8.11 7.30
N CYS A 636 -29.59 -8.75 6.45
CA CYS A 636 -29.08 -9.71 5.47
C CYS A 636 -28.16 -9.02 4.44
N GLY A 637 -28.65 -7.97 3.79
CA GLY A 637 -27.97 -7.31 2.68
C GLY A 637 -26.62 -6.72 3.09
N GLU A 638 -26.57 -5.97 4.19
CA GLU A 638 -25.30 -5.41 4.68
C GLU A 638 -24.35 -6.50 5.21
N GLY A 639 -24.84 -7.46 6.01
CA GLY A 639 -23.99 -8.48 6.63
C GLY A 639 -23.26 -9.35 5.61
N TYR A 640 -23.94 -9.79 4.53
CA TYR A 640 -23.26 -10.55 3.47
C TYR A 640 -22.44 -9.67 2.53
N LEU A 641 -22.84 -8.42 2.27
CA LEU A 641 -22.08 -7.50 1.41
C LEU A 641 -20.75 -7.07 2.08
N ASP A 642 -20.73 -6.87 3.39
CA ASP A 642 -19.52 -6.49 4.11
C ASP A 642 -18.48 -7.63 4.16
N MET A 643 -18.93 -8.90 4.20
CA MET A 643 -18.05 -10.05 3.97
C MET A 643 -17.40 -10.04 2.58
N VAL A 644 -18.12 -9.62 1.53
CA VAL A 644 -17.55 -9.48 0.17
C VAL A 644 -16.55 -8.34 0.09
N PHE A 645 -16.82 -7.19 0.74
CA PHE A 645 -15.84 -6.11 0.85
C PHE A 645 -14.62 -6.51 1.69
N GLN A 646 -14.79 -7.31 2.74
CA GLN A 646 -13.68 -7.84 3.54
C GLN A 646 -12.77 -8.78 2.73
N GLU A 647 -13.28 -9.50 1.73
CA GLU A 647 -12.44 -10.24 0.77
C GLU A 647 -11.63 -9.28 -0.12
N MET A 648 -12.27 -8.23 -0.69
CA MET A 648 -11.57 -7.19 -1.49
C MET A 648 -10.49 -6.45 -0.68
N CYS A 649 -10.77 -6.13 0.59
CA CYS A 649 -9.83 -5.47 1.49
C CYS A 649 -8.61 -6.32 1.86
N GLU A 650 -8.62 -7.61 1.54
CA GLU A 650 -7.49 -8.50 1.75
C GLU A 650 -6.73 -8.73 0.44
N THR A 651 -7.42 -8.69 -0.72
CA THR A 651 -6.76 -8.47 -2.02
C THR A 651 -5.93 -7.19 -1.98
N GLN A 652 -6.50 -6.06 -1.52
CA GLN A 652 -5.83 -4.75 -1.38
C GLN A 652 -4.50 -4.83 -0.60
N LYS A 653 -4.41 -5.68 0.43
CA LYS A 653 -3.19 -5.85 1.25
C LYS A 653 -2.08 -6.61 0.51
N THR A 654 -2.42 -7.39 -0.51
CA THR A 654 -1.47 -8.18 -1.33
C THR A 654 -1.18 -7.57 -2.70
N ILE A 655 -2.15 -6.84 -3.26
CA ILE A 655 -2.13 -6.20 -4.58
C ILE A 655 -2.86 -4.87 -4.39
N PRO A 656 -2.13 -3.74 -4.23
CA PRO A 656 -2.75 -2.43 -4.08
C PRO A 656 -3.62 -2.09 -5.29
N VAL A 657 -4.91 -1.84 -5.05
CA VAL A 657 -5.87 -1.42 -6.08
C VAL A 657 -5.78 0.09 -6.27
N ASN A 658 -6.18 0.85 -5.24
CA ASN A 658 -5.95 2.29 -5.13
C ASN A 658 -6.09 2.76 -3.67
N ASP A 659 -5.77 4.04 -3.42
CA ASP A 659 -5.80 4.63 -2.08
C ASP A 659 -7.22 4.84 -1.53
N GLN A 660 -8.22 5.01 -2.42
CA GLN A 660 -9.62 5.14 -2.00
C GLN A 660 -10.14 3.82 -1.41
N VAL A 661 -9.79 2.68 -2.03
CA VAL A 661 -10.06 1.33 -1.50
C VAL A 661 -9.27 1.09 -0.22
N ALA A 662 -7.98 1.47 -0.18
CA ALA A 662 -7.18 1.39 1.05
C ALA A 662 -7.87 2.10 2.23
N HIS A 663 -8.34 3.32 2.01
CA HIS A 663 -9.09 4.11 2.99
C HIS A 663 -10.40 3.43 3.42
N CYS A 664 -11.24 3.00 2.48
CA CYS A 664 -12.51 2.31 2.81
C CYS A 664 -12.30 0.99 3.57
N CYS A 665 -11.12 0.39 3.48
CA CYS A 665 -10.78 -0.86 4.17
C CYS A 665 -10.30 -0.69 5.62
N SER A 666 -9.83 0.50 6.01
CA SER A 666 -9.22 0.74 7.33
C SER A 666 -9.90 1.87 8.13
N ALA A 667 -10.52 2.85 7.48
CA ALA A 667 -10.96 4.08 8.16
C ALA A 667 -12.11 3.89 9.16
N SER A 668 -13.06 3.00 8.89
CA SER A 668 -14.22 2.76 9.76
C SER A 668 -14.96 1.49 9.39
N TYR A 669 -15.18 0.60 10.37
CA TYR A 669 -15.98 -0.63 10.20
C TYR A 669 -17.42 -0.30 9.75
N ALA A 670 -18.14 0.46 10.59
CA ALA A 670 -19.55 0.78 10.38
C ALA A 670 -19.84 1.50 9.04
N ASN A 671 -18.89 2.32 8.57
CA ASN A 671 -18.99 3.07 7.32
C ASN A 671 -18.36 2.38 6.10
N ARG A 672 -17.84 1.15 6.21
CA ARG A 672 -17.19 0.45 5.08
C ARG A 672 -18.09 0.32 3.86
N ILE A 673 -19.33 -0.18 4.05
CA ILE A 673 -20.32 -0.32 2.96
C ILE A 673 -20.66 1.05 2.32
N PRO A 674 -21.04 2.11 3.08
CA PRO A 674 -21.17 3.46 2.52
C PRO A 674 -19.94 3.95 1.77
N CYS A 675 -18.73 3.72 2.28
CA CYS A 675 -17.49 4.16 1.66
C CYS A 675 -17.30 3.54 0.27
N PHE A 676 -17.34 2.20 0.17
CA PHE A 676 -17.30 1.50 -1.13
C PHE A 676 -18.41 1.96 -2.08
N THR A 677 -19.63 2.16 -1.54
CA THR A 677 -20.78 2.64 -2.31
C THR A 677 -20.58 4.07 -2.84
N LYS A 678 -19.86 4.93 -2.10
CA LYS A 678 -19.62 6.34 -2.42
C LYS A 678 -18.28 6.63 -3.13
N LEU A 679 -17.40 5.63 -3.31
CA LEU A 679 -16.18 5.74 -4.15
C LEU A 679 -16.47 6.40 -5.51
N GLY A 680 -15.56 7.28 -5.95
CA GLY A 680 -15.66 7.96 -7.24
C GLY A 680 -15.28 7.07 -8.43
N VAL A 681 -15.00 7.72 -9.56
CA VAL A 681 -14.06 7.14 -10.54
C VAL A 681 -12.65 7.35 -9.99
N ASP A 682 -11.72 6.45 -10.30
CA ASP A 682 -10.31 6.65 -9.94
C ASP A 682 -9.61 7.54 -10.97
N GLU A 683 -9.35 8.79 -10.59
CA GLU A 683 -8.70 9.81 -11.43
C GLU A 683 -7.20 9.52 -11.64
N ASN A 684 -6.57 8.69 -10.79
CA ASN A 684 -5.17 8.28 -10.94
C ASN A 684 -4.99 7.03 -11.83
N TYR A 685 -6.09 6.45 -12.34
CA TYR A 685 -6.00 5.25 -13.16
C TYR A 685 -5.57 5.55 -14.60
N VAL A 686 -4.47 4.90 -15.03
CA VAL A 686 -3.98 4.96 -16.41
C VAL A 686 -4.57 3.79 -17.23
N PRO A 687 -5.38 4.06 -18.28
CA PRO A 687 -5.96 3.00 -19.11
C PRO A 687 -4.92 2.13 -19.84
N PRO A 688 -5.12 0.80 -19.91
CA PRO A 688 -4.25 -0.08 -20.68
C PRO A 688 -4.45 0.13 -22.20
N PRO A 689 -3.39 -0.04 -23.01
CA PRO A 689 -3.42 0.20 -24.46
C PRO A 689 -4.38 -0.73 -25.21
N LEU A 690 -4.64 -0.40 -26.49
CA LEU A 690 -5.46 -1.19 -27.40
C LEU A 690 -4.79 -2.54 -27.76
N ASN A 691 -4.94 -3.53 -26.89
CA ASN A 691 -4.80 -4.93 -27.27
C ASN A 691 -6.05 -5.40 -28.04
N PRO A 692 -5.93 -5.94 -29.27
CA PRO A 692 -7.00 -6.64 -29.99
C PRO A 692 -7.53 -7.88 -29.26
N ASP A 693 -6.68 -8.62 -28.52
CA ASP A 693 -7.07 -9.89 -27.86
C ASP A 693 -8.22 -9.74 -26.85
N MET A 694 -8.53 -8.51 -26.40
CA MET A 694 -9.72 -8.25 -25.57
C MET A 694 -11.06 -8.43 -26.31
N PHE A 695 -11.00 -8.55 -27.64
CA PHE A 695 -12.12 -8.81 -28.54
C PHE A 695 -11.99 -10.18 -29.23
N ASP A 696 -11.03 -11.01 -28.78
CA ASP A 696 -11.09 -12.44 -29.04
C ASP A 696 -12.16 -13.04 -28.11
N PHE A 697 -13.22 -13.58 -28.71
CA PHE A 697 -14.33 -14.20 -27.99
C PHE A 697 -14.26 -15.73 -28.00
N GLY A 698 -13.19 -16.29 -28.57
CA GLY A 698 -12.99 -17.72 -28.81
C GLY A 698 -13.77 -18.25 -30.02
N GLU A 699 -13.16 -19.22 -30.72
CA GLU A 699 -13.73 -19.94 -31.89
C GLU A 699 -15.12 -20.55 -31.63
N ASN A 700 -15.51 -20.71 -30.35
CA ASN A 700 -16.72 -21.40 -29.92
C ASN A 700 -17.88 -20.48 -29.48
N LEU A 701 -17.79 -19.15 -29.59
CA LEU A 701 -18.83 -18.26 -29.03
C LEU A 701 -20.27 -18.62 -29.45
N CYS A 702 -20.47 -19.16 -30.65
CA CYS A 702 -21.77 -19.57 -31.17
C CYS A 702 -22.21 -21.00 -30.80
N SER A 703 -21.28 -21.89 -30.44
CA SER A 703 -21.52 -23.26 -29.96
C SER A 703 -21.53 -23.35 -28.42
N ASP A 704 -20.98 -22.33 -27.76
CA ASP A 704 -20.86 -22.22 -26.31
C ASP A 704 -22.22 -22.14 -25.60
N PRO A 705 -22.35 -22.70 -24.37
CA PRO A 705 -23.52 -22.50 -23.54
C PRO A 705 -23.81 -21.01 -23.28
N LEU A 706 -25.10 -20.66 -23.15
CA LEU A 706 -25.55 -19.28 -22.90
C LEU A 706 -24.84 -18.61 -21.71
N ALA A 707 -24.48 -19.37 -20.67
CA ALA A 707 -23.73 -18.87 -19.52
C ALA A 707 -22.28 -18.43 -19.89
N THR A 708 -21.61 -19.14 -20.80
CA THR A 708 -20.27 -18.77 -21.31
C THR A 708 -20.37 -17.54 -22.22
N GLN A 709 -21.38 -17.50 -23.10
CA GLN A 709 -21.67 -16.31 -23.93
C GLN A 709 -21.93 -15.06 -23.07
N GLN A 710 -22.72 -15.22 -21.99
CA GLN A 710 -22.97 -14.18 -21.01
C GLN A 710 -21.70 -13.77 -20.26
N GLU A 711 -20.85 -14.71 -19.86
CA GLU A 711 -19.57 -14.38 -19.22
C GLU A 711 -18.64 -13.60 -20.16
N ASN A 712 -18.55 -13.98 -21.43
CA ASN A 712 -17.75 -13.25 -22.44
C ASN A 712 -18.29 -11.83 -22.69
N GLN A 713 -19.62 -11.64 -22.71
CA GLN A 713 -20.25 -10.31 -22.73
C GLN A 713 -19.79 -9.44 -21.54
N LEU A 714 -19.66 -10.03 -20.36
CA LEU A 714 -19.25 -9.32 -19.14
C LEU A 714 -17.74 -9.05 -19.08
N LYS A 715 -16.90 -9.94 -19.63
CA LYS A 715 -15.46 -9.71 -19.81
C LYS A 715 -15.20 -8.51 -20.73
N LEU A 716 -15.87 -8.48 -21.88
CA LEU A 716 -15.86 -7.34 -22.79
C LEU A 716 -16.31 -6.05 -22.09
N LEU A 717 -17.43 -6.11 -21.36
CA LEU A 717 -17.99 -4.97 -20.63
C LEU A 717 -16.98 -4.36 -19.65
N VAL A 718 -16.36 -5.18 -18.79
CA VAL A 718 -15.34 -4.75 -17.83
C VAL A 718 -14.13 -4.15 -18.56
N ASN A 719 -13.63 -4.82 -19.60
CA ASN A 719 -12.44 -4.38 -20.32
C ASN A 719 -12.66 -3.04 -21.08
N LEU A 720 -13.87 -2.80 -21.58
CA LEU A 720 -14.27 -1.53 -22.19
C LEU A 720 -14.36 -0.39 -21.15
N ILE A 721 -14.96 -0.66 -19.98
CA ILE A 721 -15.08 0.34 -18.91
C ILE A 721 -13.70 0.70 -18.34
N LYS A 722 -12.78 -0.26 -18.20
CA LYS A 722 -11.38 0.03 -17.85
C LYS A 722 -10.75 1.03 -18.82
N ARG A 723 -10.99 0.88 -20.13
CA ARG A 723 -10.44 1.82 -21.12
C ARG A 723 -11.08 3.21 -21.12
N LYS A 724 -12.32 3.36 -20.68
CA LYS A 724 -12.92 4.66 -20.38
C LYS A 724 -13.82 4.59 -19.13
N PRO A 725 -13.27 4.79 -17.92
CA PRO A 725 -14.05 4.76 -16.68
C PRO A 725 -15.15 5.84 -16.65
N THR A 726 -14.94 6.95 -17.38
CA THR A 726 -15.89 8.06 -17.57
C THR A 726 -16.98 7.81 -18.63
N MET A 727 -17.18 6.57 -19.08
CA MET A 727 -18.20 6.20 -20.07
C MET A 727 -19.61 6.23 -19.47
N THR A 728 -20.57 6.86 -20.15
CA THR A 728 -21.96 6.98 -19.64
C THR A 728 -22.74 5.68 -19.80
N ASP A 729 -23.79 5.50 -18.99
CA ASP A 729 -24.55 4.26 -19.01
C ASP A 729 -25.40 4.11 -20.29
N GLU A 730 -25.70 5.20 -21.00
CA GLU A 730 -26.32 5.19 -22.35
C GLU A 730 -25.31 4.73 -23.41
N GLN A 731 -24.07 5.20 -23.35
CA GLN A 731 -22.98 4.73 -24.23
C GLN A 731 -22.77 3.24 -24.03
N LEU A 732 -22.75 2.80 -22.77
CA LEU A 732 -22.58 1.41 -22.38
C LEU A 732 -23.74 0.52 -22.87
N LYS A 733 -24.99 0.95 -22.65
CA LYS A 733 -26.18 0.23 -23.15
C LYS A 733 -26.19 0.08 -24.66
N LYS A 734 -25.76 1.09 -25.42
CA LYS A 734 -25.63 0.99 -26.89
C LYS A 734 -24.62 -0.06 -27.31
N ILE A 735 -23.44 -0.09 -26.67
CA ILE A 735 -22.39 -1.08 -27.00
C ILE A 735 -22.84 -2.50 -26.64
N ILE A 736 -23.49 -2.70 -25.49
CA ILE A 736 -24.07 -3.99 -25.10
C ILE A 736 -25.16 -4.44 -26.08
N ALA A 737 -26.04 -3.53 -26.50
CA ALA A 737 -27.11 -3.83 -27.46
C ALA A 737 -26.55 -4.23 -28.82
N GLY A 738 -25.63 -3.44 -29.38
CA GLY A 738 -24.95 -3.78 -30.63
C GLY A 738 -24.17 -5.09 -30.54
N PHE A 739 -23.51 -5.38 -29.42
CA PHE A 739 -22.83 -6.66 -29.20
C PHE A 739 -23.81 -7.84 -29.23
N LYS A 740 -24.97 -7.72 -28.57
CA LYS A 740 -26.02 -8.74 -28.66
C LYS A 740 -26.49 -8.90 -30.11
N GLU A 741 -26.76 -7.83 -30.85
CA GLU A 741 -27.13 -7.90 -32.28
C GLU A 741 -26.05 -8.55 -33.16
N MET A 742 -24.76 -8.26 -32.93
CA MET A 742 -23.65 -8.91 -33.63
C MET A 742 -23.63 -10.42 -33.39
N VAL A 743 -23.69 -10.87 -32.14
CA VAL A 743 -23.69 -12.31 -31.81
C VAL A 743 -24.91 -12.99 -32.41
N ASP A 744 -26.10 -12.39 -32.27
CA ASP A 744 -27.34 -12.91 -32.86
C ASP A 744 -27.28 -12.97 -34.40
N LYS A 745 -26.47 -12.13 -35.05
CA LYS A 745 -26.31 -12.07 -36.51
C LYS A 745 -25.24 -13.02 -37.03
N CYS A 746 -24.12 -13.18 -36.31
CA CYS A 746 -23.02 -14.02 -36.74
C CYS A 746 -23.20 -15.49 -36.38
N CYS A 747 -23.82 -15.81 -35.24
CA CYS A 747 -24.22 -17.19 -34.89
C CYS A 747 -25.40 -17.74 -35.70
N LYS A 748 -25.75 -17.08 -36.81
CA LYS A 748 -26.72 -17.53 -37.81
C LYS A 748 -26.10 -17.64 -39.22
N LYS A 749 -24.76 -17.58 -39.34
CA LYS A 749 -23.99 -17.85 -40.56
C LYS A 749 -23.16 -19.14 -40.41
N GLU A 750 -22.77 -19.74 -41.52
CA GLU A 750 -21.87 -20.92 -41.55
C GLU A 750 -20.39 -20.55 -41.30
N ASP A 751 -20.01 -19.30 -41.60
CA ASP A 751 -18.70 -18.72 -41.30
C ASP A 751 -18.86 -17.69 -40.17
N HIS A 752 -18.50 -18.11 -38.95
CA HIS A 752 -18.57 -17.28 -37.76
C HIS A 752 -17.43 -16.25 -37.72
N ASP A 753 -16.19 -16.67 -37.99
CA ASP A 753 -14.99 -15.86 -37.75
C ASP A 753 -14.91 -14.66 -38.69
N THR A 754 -15.19 -14.85 -39.99
CA THR A 754 -15.27 -13.74 -40.95
C THR A 754 -16.40 -12.78 -40.55
N CYS A 755 -17.51 -13.30 -40.03
CA CYS A 755 -18.62 -12.46 -39.58
C CYS A 755 -18.26 -11.64 -38.33
N PHE A 756 -17.62 -12.24 -37.33
CA PHE A 756 -17.20 -11.52 -36.13
C PHE A 756 -16.12 -10.49 -36.42
N GLY A 757 -15.20 -10.76 -37.34
CA GLY A 757 -14.26 -9.76 -37.85
C GLY A 757 -14.98 -8.56 -38.51
N GLU A 758 -15.93 -8.84 -39.40
CA GLU A 758 -16.69 -7.80 -40.10
C GLU A 758 -17.62 -6.97 -39.19
N GLU A 759 -18.37 -7.63 -38.30
CA GLU A 759 -19.41 -7.00 -37.46
C GLU A 759 -18.82 -6.44 -36.16
N GLY A 760 -17.77 -7.05 -35.61
CA GLY A 760 -16.99 -6.49 -34.49
C GLY A 760 -16.31 -5.18 -34.87
N GLY A 761 -15.79 -5.09 -36.10
CA GLY A 761 -15.32 -3.83 -36.67
C GLY A 761 -16.41 -2.75 -36.68
N LYS A 762 -17.62 -3.07 -37.17
CA LYS A 762 -18.76 -2.11 -37.24
C LYS A 762 -19.19 -1.61 -35.85
N LEU A 763 -19.13 -2.48 -34.83
CA LEU A 763 -19.40 -2.16 -33.43
C LEU A 763 -18.42 -1.15 -32.82
N ILE A 764 -17.13 -1.29 -33.14
CA ILE A 764 -16.07 -0.39 -32.69
C ILE A 764 -16.19 0.97 -33.42
N VAL A 765 -16.52 0.94 -34.71
CA VAL A 765 -16.65 2.09 -35.62
C VAL A 765 -17.79 3.04 -35.26
N GLU A 766 -18.88 2.57 -34.65
CA GLU A 766 -20.10 3.40 -34.54
C GLU A 766 -19.91 4.71 -33.73
N ARG A 767 -18.81 4.79 -32.98
CA ARG A 767 -18.42 5.90 -32.12
C ARG A 767 -17.69 7.06 -32.83
N GLU A 768 -17.15 6.87 -34.04
CA GLU A 768 -16.17 7.79 -34.63
C GLU A 768 -16.69 8.63 -35.83
N LYS A 769 -18.01 8.60 -36.07
CA LYS A 769 -18.71 9.06 -37.29
C LYS A 769 -18.50 10.52 -37.78
N ASN A 770 -17.83 11.41 -37.03
CA ASN A 770 -17.66 12.82 -37.41
C ASN A 770 -16.21 13.21 -37.80
N ILE A 771 -15.20 12.62 -37.15
CA ILE A 771 -13.88 13.25 -36.99
C ILE A 771 -13.08 13.37 -38.30
N ILE A 772 -13.13 12.36 -39.16
CA ILE A 772 -12.33 12.32 -40.39
C ILE A 772 -12.78 13.39 -41.40
N ARG A 773 -14.09 13.67 -41.46
CA ARG A 773 -14.68 14.61 -42.43
C ARG A 773 -14.29 16.05 -42.14
N GLU A 774 -14.37 16.45 -40.87
CA GLU A 774 -14.01 17.78 -40.39
C GLU A 774 -12.49 17.99 -40.57
N ARG A 775 -11.68 17.05 -40.06
CA ARG A 775 -10.23 17.15 -40.12
C ARG A 775 -9.65 17.10 -41.54
N PHE A 776 -10.23 16.37 -42.50
CA PHE A 776 -9.74 16.45 -43.90
C PHE A 776 -10.00 17.83 -44.52
N ALA A 777 -11.15 18.47 -44.22
CA ALA A 777 -11.49 19.79 -44.74
C ALA A 777 -10.60 20.90 -44.13
N GLU A 778 -10.25 20.78 -42.85
CA GLU A 778 -9.35 21.70 -42.14
C GLU A 778 -7.88 21.52 -42.53
N LEU A 779 -7.43 20.27 -42.68
CA LEU A 779 -6.03 19.96 -42.94
C LEU A 779 -5.68 20.03 -44.43
N GLY A 780 -6.53 19.54 -45.34
CA GLY A 780 -6.23 19.43 -46.77
C GLY A 780 -5.37 18.23 -47.17
N GLU A 781 -5.37 17.89 -48.46
CA GLU A 781 -4.96 16.57 -48.99
C GLU A 781 -3.52 16.15 -48.64
N GLN A 782 -2.52 16.99 -48.93
CA GLN A 782 -1.11 16.66 -48.68
C GLN A 782 -0.82 16.48 -47.18
N ASN A 783 -1.56 17.22 -46.37
CA ASN A 783 -1.38 17.34 -44.93
C ASN A 783 -1.96 16.11 -44.26
N PHE A 784 -3.17 15.73 -44.69
CA PHE A 784 -3.82 14.47 -44.33
C PHE A 784 -3.00 13.24 -44.79
N ARG A 785 -2.39 13.28 -46.00
CA ARG A 785 -1.40 12.27 -46.42
C ARG A 785 -0.25 12.14 -45.44
N ALA A 786 0.42 13.25 -45.13
CA ALA A 786 1.58 13.26 -44.24
C ALA A 786 1.23 12.81 -42.81
N ILE A 787 0.08 13.25 -42.29
CA ILE A 787 -0.44 12.87 -40.97
C ILE A 787 -0.77 11.37 -40.94
N SER A 788 -1.47 10.85 -41.95
CA SER A 788 -1.74 9.41 -42.08
C SER A 788 -0.44 8.61 -42.14
N MET A 789 0.54 9.07 -42.94
CA MET A 789 1.87 8.44 -43.05
C MET A 789 2.64 8.46 -41.74
N VAL A 790 2.40 9.43 -40.84
CA VAL A 790 3.03 9.51 -39.50
C VAL A 790 2.27 8.68 -38.46
N MET A 791 0.93 8.68 -38.47
CA MET A 791 0.12 7.77 -37.64
C MET A 791 0.46 6.32 -37.96
N PHE A 792 0.58 5.99 -39.24
CA PHE A 792 1.24 4.78 -39.69
C PHE A 792 2.70 4.79 -39.22
N ALA A 793 3.59 5.74 -39.47
CA ALA A 793 4.98 5.65 -38.97
C ALA A 793 5.19 5.68 -37.41
N GLN A 794 4.17 5.46 -36.56
CA GLN A 794 4.25 5.42 -35.09
C GLN A 794 3.67 4.16 -34.41
N TYR A 795 2.38 3.86 -34.52
CA TYR A 795 1.61 2.89 -33.68
C TYR A 795 1.94 1.38 -33.84
N VAL A 796 2.97 1.09 -34.60
CA VAL A 796 2.97 0.13 -35.72
C VAL A 796 4.16 -0.89 -35.28
N GLN A 797 4.51 -2.05 -35.88
CA GLN A 797 5.87 -2.69 -35.80
C GLN A 797 6.72 -3.10 -37.08
N LYS A 798 6.18 -3.52 -38.25
CA LYS A 798 6.95 -4.12 -39.40
C LYS A 798 6.35 -3.95 -40.86
N VAL A 799 6.40 -2.79 -41.54
CA VAL A 799 5.89 -2.62 -42.95
C VAL A 799 6.90 -1.95 -43.89
N SER A 800 6.86 -2.30 -45.19
CA SER A 800 7.66 -1.68 -46.24
C SER A 800 7.10 -0.34 -46.73
N PHE A 801 7.99 0.55 -47.18
CA PHE A 801 7.62 1.91 -47.59
C PHE A 801 6.60 1.94 -48.73
N GLU A 802 6.70 1.08 -49.75
CA GLU A 802 5.70 1.09 -50.84
C GLU A 802 4.31 0.63 -50.39
N LYS A 803 4.22 -0.24 -49.38
CA LYS A 803 2.93 -0.59 -48.77
C LYS A 803 2.36 0.57 -47.96
N ALA A 804 3.18 1.23 -47.14
CA ALA A 804 2.75 2.39 -46.36
C ALA A 804 2.29 3.55 -47.28
N ALA A 805 3.04 3.84 -48.35
CA ALA A 805 2.68 4.85 -49.34
C ALA A 805 1.35 4.51 -50.02
N LYS A 806 1.17 3.26 -50.47
CA LYS A 806 -0.10 2.81 -51.05
C LYS A 806 -1.27 2.95 -50.06
N MET A 807 -1.10 2.54 -48.81
CA MET A 807 -2.16 2.67 -47.79
C MET A 807 -2.52 4.14 -47.55
N VAL A 808 -1.55 5.05 -47.57
CA VAL A 808 -1.78 6.50 -47.49
C VAL A 808 -2.52 7.05 -48.71
N ASP A 809 -2.24 6.54 -49.91
CA ASP A 809 -2.99 6.88 -51.12
C ASP A 809 -4.43 6.36 -51.09
N ASP A 810 -4.64 5.09 -50.75
CA ASP A 810 -5.95 4.45 -50.61
C ASP A 810 -6.85 5.21 -49.60
N VAL A 811 -6.25 5.65 -48.47
CA VAL A 811 -6.89 6.44 -47.39
C VAL A 811 -7.16 7.89 -47.78
N THR A 812 -6.28 8.49 -48.58
CA THR A 812 -6.48 9.88 -49.05
C THR A 812 -7.56 9.95 -50.12
N ASP A 813 -7.57 9.00 -51.05
CA ASP A 813 -8.63 8.89 -52.04
C ASP A 813 -9.96 8.44 -51.40
N LEU A 814 -9.93 7.76 -50.25
CA LEU A 814 -11.11 7.55 -49.42
C LEU A 814 -11.62 8.88 -48.87
N ALA A 815 -10.78 9.67 -48.19
CA ALA A 815 -11.20 10.93 -47.60
C ALA A 815 -11.75 11.92 -48.67
N LYS A 816 -11.19 11.94 -49.89
CA LYS A 816 -11.78 12.66 -51.04
C LYS A 816 -13.21 12.21 -51.35
N ARG A 817 -13.46 10.89 -51.42
CA ARG A 817 -14.81 10.35 -51.65
C ARG A 817 -15.77 10.80 -50.55
N CYS A 818 -15.34 10.81 -49.29
CA CYS A 818 -16.13 11.24 -48.14
C CYS A 818 -16.45 12.74 -48.10
N VAL A 819 -15.62 13.57 -48.73
CA VAL A 819 -15.93 15.00 -48.95
C VAL A 819 -16.89 15.21 -50.12
N ALA A 820 -16.80 14.38 -51.17
CA ALA A 820 -17.65 14.47 -52.36
C ALA A 820 -19.07 13.91 -52.15
N ASP A 821 -19.21 12.77 -51.47
CA ASP A 821 -20.49 12.24 -50.98
C ASP A 821 -20.32 11.69 -49.56
N ALA A 822 -20.93 12.36 -48.60
CA ALA A 822 -20.91 12.00 -47.17
C ALA A 822 -21.75 10.75 -46.83
N LYS A 823 -22.19 9.96 -47.83
CA LYS A 823 -22.96 8.71 -47.67
C LYS A 823 -22.29 7.47 -48.27
N ASP A 824 -21.07 7.56 -48.83
CA ASP A 824 -20.32 6.38 -49.29
C ASP A 824 -20.06 5.42 -48.11
N PRO A 825 -20.54 4.15 -48.15
CA PRO A 825 -20.36 3.20 -47.04
C PRO A 825 -18.91 2.92 -46.66
N LYS A 826 -17.93 3.19 -47.55
CA LYS A 826 -16.50 2.98 -47.26
C LYS A 826 -15.91 4.04 -46.33
N CYS A 827 -16.59 5.16 -46.11
CA CYS A 827 -16.16 6.27 -45.25
C CYS A 827 -16.16 5.96 -43.74
N ALA A 828 -16.08 4.68 -43.37
CA ALA A 828 -16.26 4.16 -42.03
C ALA A 828 -15.27 3.03 -41.66
N GLU A 829 -14.22 2.77 -42.45
CA GLU A 829 -13.19 1.78 -42.12
C GLU A 829 -12.06 2.40 -41.26
N PRO A 830 -11.75 1.84 -40.07
CA PRO A 830 -10.65 2.30 -39.21
C PRO A 830 -9.34 1.57 -39.56
N LEU A 831 -8.21 2.23 -39.35
CA LEU A 831 -6.93 1.81 -39.95
C LEU A 831 -5.98 1.18 -38.91
N GLN A 832 -5.59 -0.08 -39.14
CA GLN A 832 -4.73 -0.86 -38.24
C GLN A 832 -3.21 -0.72 -38.51
N PRO A 833 -2.32 -0.99 -37.52
CA PRO A 833 -0.99 -0.35 -37.46
C PRO A 833 0.28 -1.29 -37.35
N VAL A 834 1.29 -1.23 -38.27
CA VAL A 834 2.60 -2.04 -38.32
C VAL A 834 4.04 -1.38 -38.86
N VAL A 835 5.01 -0.68 -38.15
CA VAL A 835 6.14 0.34 -38.50
C VAL A 835 7.58 -0.01 -39.02
N ILE A 836 8.51 0.98 -39.16
CA ILE A 836 9.75 1.09 -38.30
C ILE A 836 10.35 2.53 -38.05
N LYS A 837 11.21 2.68 -37.00
CA LYS A 837 12.17 3.78 -36.61
C LYS A 837 12.22 5.05 -37.50
N PRO A 838 11.97 6.25 -36.91
CA PRO A 838 13.07 7.03 -36.27
C PRO A 838 12.85 7.34 -34.77
N VAL A 839 11.71 6.94 -34.22
CA VAL A 839 11.07 7.46 -33.00
C VAL A 839 11.90 7.43 -31.69
N LYS A 840 13.08 6.78 -31.60
CA LYS A 840 13.80 6.64 -30.31
C LYS A 840 14.25 7.99 -29.73
N GLU A 841 14.83 8.91 -30.52
CA GLU A 841 15.30 10.20 -29.97
C GLU A 841 14.12 11.08 -29.51
N ASP A 842 13.13 11.33 -30.38
CA ASP A 842 11.93 12.10 -30.06
C ASP A 842 11.13 11.49 -28.88
N GLY A 843 10.99 10.16 -28.85
CA GLY A 843 10.30 9.43 -27.79
C GLY A 843 11.02 9.49 -26.45
N SER A 844 12.35 9.35 -26.42
CA SER A 844 13.14 9.53 -25.20
C SER A 844 13.12 10.97 -24.70
N MET A 845 12.98 11.96 -25.58
CA MET A 845 12.84 13.37 -25.23
C MET A 845 11.45 13.68 -24.62
N GLN A 846 10.38 13.08 -25.16
CA GLN A 846 9.03 13.19 -24.57
C GLN A 846 8.95 12.47 -23.22
N GLU A 847 9.48 11.24 -23.11
CA GLU A 847 9.57 10.50 -21.85
C GLU A 847 10.33 11.28 -20.77
N HIS A 848 11.44 11.93 -21.16
CA HIS A 848 12.20 12.82 -20.28
C HIS A 848 11.41 14.06 -19.86
N THR A 849 10.70 14.70 -20.77
CA THR A 849 9.79 15.84 -20.48
C THR A 849 8.74 15.46 -19.43
N CYS A 850 8.11 14.30 -19.57
CA CYS A 850 7.10 13.83 -18.63
C CYS A 850 7.68 13.52 -17.24
N GLU A 851 8.89 12.93 -17.16
CA GLU A 851 9.57 12.72 -15.88
C GLU A 851 10.01 14.03 -15.22
N ILE A 852 10.39 15.07 -15.97
CA ILE A 852 10.70 16.38 -15.39
C ILE A 852 9.45 16.98 -14.74
N LEU A 853 8.32 16.96 -15.45
CA LEU A 853 7.03 17.44 -14.93
C LEU A 853 6.62 16.67 -13.66
N LYS A 854 6.79 15.35 -13.66
CA LYS A 854 6.42 14.43 -12.57
C LYS A 854 7.34 14.53 -11.34
N LYS A 855 8.67 14.60 -11.50
CA LYS A 855 9.63 14.66 -10.37
C LYS A 855 9.91 16.06 -9.86
N PHE A 856 10.02 17.05 -10.75
CA PHE A 856 10.46 18.42 -10.39
C PHE A 856 9.36 19.48 -10.55
N GLY A 857 8.19 19.09 -11.06
CA GLY A 857 7.01 19.93 -11.12
C GLY A 857 6.99 20.92 -12.28
N GLU A 858 5.79 21.48 -12.50
CA GLU A 858 5.48 22.38 -13.62
C GLU A 858 6.41 23.61 -13.66
N ARG A 859 6.82 24.15 -12.51
CA ARG A 859 7.75 25.29 -12.39
C ARG A 859 9.14 24.99 -13.00
N THR A 860 9.64 23.77 -12.86
CA THR A 860 10.93 23.36 -13.47
C THR A 860 10.81 23.19 -14.98
N LEU A 861 9.69 22.65 -15.47
CA LEU A 861 9.45 22.52 -16.91
C LEU A 861 9.17 23.89 -17.57
N LYS A 862 8.40 24.79 -16.93
CA LYS A 862 8.22 26.18 -17.37
C LYS A 862 9.57 26.92 -17.45
N ALA A 863 10.46 26.76 -16.47
CA ALA A 863 11.81 27.35 -16.55
C ALA A 863 12.66 26.78 -17.71
N LEU A 864 12.59 25.47 -17.97
CA LEU A 864 13.31 24.81 -19.06
C LEU A 864 12.81 25.30 -20.45
N THR A 865 11.49 25.33 -20.62
CA THR A 865 10.84 25.79 -21.86
C THR A 865 11.05 27.29 -22.09
N LEU A 866 11.04 28.12 -21.04
CA LEU A 866 11.37 29.54 -21.12
C LEU A 866 12.80 29.75 -21.61
N ALA A 867 13.77 29.03 -21.05
CA ALA A 867 15.17 29.13 -21.49
C ALA A 867 15.32 28.76 -22.99
N LEU A 868 14.65 27.69 -23.42
CA LEU A 868 14.64 27.23 -24.82
C LEU A 868 14.04 28.27 -25.76
N PHE A 869 12.84 28.79 -25.48
CA PHE A 869 12.22 29.81 -26.32
C PHE A 869 12.95 31.15 -26.29
N SER A 870 13.55 31.52 -25.15
CA SER A 870 14.40 32.71 -25.06
C SER A 870 15.67 32.60 -25.91
N GLN A 871 16.29 31.42 -26.01
CA GLN A 871 17.42 31.18 -26.93
C GLN A 871 17.00 31.13 -28.40
N LYS A 872 15.80 30.59 -28.69
CA LYS A 872 15.32 30.28 -30.04
C LYS A 872 14.63 31.47 -30.73
N PHE A 873 13.88 32.26 -29.96
CA PHE A 873 13.14 33.44 -30.39
C PHE A 873 13.64 34.70 -29.66
N PRO A 874 14.97 34.97 -29.63
CA PRO A 874 15.57 35.95 -28.72
C PRO A 874 15.16 37.40 -28.98
N LYS A 875 14.46 37.70 -30.09
CA LYS A 875 13.93 39.02 -30.45
C LYS A 875 12.59 39.35 -29.79
N ALA A 876 11.80 38.34 -29.44
CA ALA A 876 10.50 38.50 -28.78
C ALA A 876 10.61 39.18 -27.41
N ASP A 877 9.49 39.70 -26.91
CA ASP A 877 9.35 40.24 -25.56
C ASP A 877 9.08 39.15 -24.50
N PHE A 878 9.15 39.54 -23.22
CA PHE A 878 9.01 38.62 -22.10
C PHE A 878 7.58 38.06 -21.95
N ASP A 879 6.54 38.87 -22.15
CA ASP A 879 5.15 38.43 -21.99
C ASP A 879 4.76 37.43 -23.07
N THR A 880 5.17 37.68 -24.32
CA THR A 880 5.04 36.73 -25.44
C THR A 880 5.77 35.40 -25.14
N MET A 881 6.99 35.45 -24.61
CA MET A 881 7.75 34.24 -24.23
C MET A 881 7.14 33.51 -23.04
N MET A 882 6.61 34.21 -22.03
CA MET A 882 5.92 33.62 -20.88
C MET A 882 4.59 32.98 -21.28
N LYS A 883 3.82 33.58 -22.20
CA LYS A 883 2.62 32.96 -22.76
C LYS A 883 2.99 31.70 -23.54
N MET A 884 3.90 31.78 -24.51
CA MET A 884 4.34 30.61 -25.30
C MET A 884 4.89 29.48 -24.44
N THR A 885 5.60 29.81 -23.36
CA THR A 885 6.07 28.84 -22.35
C THR A 885 4.91 28.18 -21.60
N THR A 886 3.87 28.95 -21.27
CA THR A 886 2.69 28.46 -20.54
C THR A 886 1.87 27.51 -21.41
N ASP A 887 1.49 27.96 -22.62
CA ASP A 887 0.78 27.18 -23.64
C ASP A 887 1.43 25.80 -23.86
N ILE A 888 2.77 25.77 -23.97
CA ILE A 888 3.51 24.54 -24.27
C ILE A 888 3.68 23.61 -23.07
N VAL A 889 3.73 24.12 -21.84
CA VAL A 889 3.77 23.24 -20.67
C VAL A 889 2.39 22.67 -20.34
N GLU A 890 1.32 23.39 -20.66
CA GLU A 890 -0.05 22.89 -20.59
C GLU A 890 -0.30 21.81 -21.67
N MET A 891 0.03 22.08 -22.94
CA MET A 891 0.05 21.05 -23.99
C MET A 891 0.92 19.83 -23.60
N GLN A 892 2.14 20.03 -23.10
CA GLN A 892 3.03 18.92 -22.68
C GLN A 892 2.43 18.09 -21.53
N LYS A 893 1.72 18.72 -20.59
CA LYS A 893 1.06 18.07 -19.46
C LYS A 893 -0.04 17.12 -19.94
N GLU A 894 -0.87 17.54 -20.91
CA GLU A 894 -1.87 16.69 -21.56
C GLU A 894 -1.22 15.55 -22.33
N CYS A 895 -0.19 15.84 -23.15
CA CYS A 895 0.58 14.81 -23.87
C CYS A 895 1.20 13.78 -22.91
N CYS A 896 1.56 14.17 -21.69
CA CYS A 896 2.13 13.30 -20.66
C CYS A 896 1.09 12.57 -19.82
N GLN A 897 -0.14 13.08 -19.73
CA GLN A 897 -1.30 12.38 -19.15
C GLN A 897 -1.94 11.39 -20.13
N GLY A 898 -1.63 11.52 -21.43
CA GLY A 898 -2.02 10.61 -22.49
C GLY A 898 -3.20 11.08 -23.35
N ASP A 899 -3.72 12.29 -23.12
CA ASP A 899 -4.74 12.84 -24.02
C ASP A 899 -4.10 13.40 -25.30
N MET A 900 -3.88 12.49 -26.24
CA MET A 900 -3.24 12.77 -27.53
C MET A 900 -4.14 13.56 -28.51
N LEU A 901 -5.40 13.83 -28.17
CA LEU A 901 -6.28 14.67 -29.00
C LEU A 901 -6.17 16.13 -28.57
N ASP A 902 -6.27 16.41 -27.27
CA ASP A 902 -6.18 17.78 -26.75
C ASP A 902 -4.72 18.28 -26.81
N CYS A 903 -3.74 17.42 -26.48
CA CYS A 903 -2.31 17.60 -26.79
C CYS A 903 -2.01 18.01 -28.25
N MET A 904 -2.82 17.57 -29.21
CA MET A 904 -2.64 17.91 -30.64
C MET A 904 -3.49 19.10 -31.08
N HIS A 905 -4.60 19.37 -30.40
CA HIS A 905 -5.38 20.60 -30.52
C HIS A 905 -4.55 21.80 -30.05
N ASP A 906 -4.02 21.75 -28.83
CA ASP A 906 -3.25 22.85 -28.24
C ASP A 906 -1.90 23.04 -28.94
N ARG A 907 -1.34 21.97 -29.53
CA ARG A 907 -0.21 22.07 -30.47
C ARG A 907 -0.57 22.78 -31.77
N ALA A 908 -1.80 22.63 -32.25
CA ALA A 908 -2.31 23.37 -33.41
C ALA A 908 -2.59 24.84 -33.04
N GLU A 909 -3.18 25.12 -31.89
CA GLU A 909 -3.41 26.47 -31.37
C GLU A 909 -2.09 27.23 -31.14
N PHE A 910 -1.14 26.64 -30.40
CA PHE A 910 0.19 27.21 -30.18
C PHE A 910 0.90 27.56 -31.49
N THR A 911 0.84 26.67 -32.49
CA THR A 911 1.48 26.95 -33.79
C THR A 911 0.70 27.96 -34.64
N SER A 912 -0.61 28.12 -34.41
CA SER A 912 -1.39 29.22 -35.00
C SER A 912 -1.06 30.55 -34.32
N TYR A 913 -0.95 30.59 -32.99
CA TYR A 913 -0.53 31.75 -32.21
C TYR A 913 0.88 32.22 -32.59
N ALA A 914 1.83 31.29 -32.68
CA ALA A 914 3.20 31.57 -33.08
C ALA A 914 3.30 32.18 -34.49
N CYS A 915 2.36 31.81 -35.38
CA CYS A 915 2.31 32.33 -36.74
C CYS A 915 1.52 33.64 -36.89
N SER A 916 0.45 33.85 -36.11
CA SER A 916 -0.23 35.15 -36.08
C SER A 916 0.63 36.26 -35.44
N HIS A 917 1.69 35.89 -34.70
CA HIS A 917 2.66 36.81 -34.09
C HIS A 917 4.09 36.62 -34.65
N GLN A 918 4.24 36.01 -35.84
CA GLN A 918 5.55 35.63 -36.39
C GLN A 918 6.56 36.79 -36.45
N ASP A 919 6.11 38.00 -36.80
CA ASP A 919 6.97 39.18 -36.94
C ASP A 919 7.54 39.69 -35.60
N ALA A 920 6.87 39.37 -34.49
CA ALA A 920 7.34 39.64 -33.13
C ALA A 920 8.18 38.48 -32.57
N ILE A 921 7.90 37.24 -33.00
CA ILE A 921 8.55 36.03 -32.48
C ILE A 921 9.87 35.74 -33.19
N SER A 922 9.84 35.53 -34.51
CA SER A 922 11.06 35.27 -35.29
C SER A 922 10.87 35.34 -36.80
N SER A 923 11.86 35.91 -37.50
CA SER A 923 11.92 35.85 -38.97
C SER A 923 12.22 34.44 -39.51
N LYS A 924 12.77 33.54 -38.68
CA LYS A 924 13.12 32.16 -39.08
C LYS A 924 11.88 31.25 -39.24
N ILE A 925 10.73 31.62 -38.65
CA ILE A 925 9.51 30.79 -38.71
C ILE A 925 8.53 31.18 -39.84
N GLN A 926 8.79 32.24 -40.61
CA GLN A 926 7.91 32.66 -41.71
C GLN A 926 7.67 31.51 -42.73
N ASN A 927 8.76 30.86 -43.17
CA ASN A 927 8.72 29.68 -44.04
C ASN A 927 8.13 28.42 -43.38
N CYS A 928 7.87 28.46 -42.06
CA CYS A 928 7.12 27.44 -41.34
C CYS A 928 5.62 27.79 -41.25
N CYS A 929 5.25 29.06 -41.23
CA CYS A 929 3.87 29.50 -41.08
C CYS A 929 3.02 29.31 -42.33
N GLU A 930 3.67 29.27 -43.50
CA GLU A 930 3.07 28.83 -44.78
C GLU A 930 2.82 27.31 -44.85
N LYS A 931 3.24 26.52 -43.83
CA LYS A 931 3.20 25.06 -43.88
C LYS A 931 1.93 24.40 -43.30
N PRO A 932 1.63 23.16 -43.73
CA PRO A 932 0.67 22.26 -43.10
C PRO A 932 0.79 22.19 -41.57
N VAL A 933 -0.31 22.10 -40.79
CA VAL A 933 -0.27 22.19 -39.31
C VAL A 933 0.82 21.34 -38.64
N LEU A 934 0.98 20.06 -39.01
CA LEU A 934 2.07 19.22 -38.46
C LEU A 934 3.47 19.55 -39.02
N GLU A 935 3.59 19.90 -40.30
CA GLU A 935 4.88 20.35 -40.85
C GLU A 935 5.30 21.70 -40.24
N ARG A 936 4.36 22.62 -40.05
CA ARG A 936 4.48 23.90 -39.35
C ARG A 936 4.94 23.67 -37.93
N SER A 937 4.30 22.76 -37.19
CA SER A 937 4.73 22.40 -35.84
C SER A 937 6.16 21.86 -35.85
N LYS A 938 6.48 20.87 -36.69
CA LYS A 938 7.83 20.32 -36.78
C LYS A 938 8.85 21.37 -37.22
N CYS A 939 8.50 22.24 -38.16
CA CYS A 939 9.35 23.30 -38.68
C CYS A 939 9.61 24.39 -37.63
N ILE A 940 8.59 24.83 -36.88
CA ILE A 940 8.76 25.79 -35.78
C ILE A 940 9.67 25.19 -34.71
N PHE A 941 9.45 23.95 -34.27
CA PHE A 941 10.31 23.33 -33.26
C PHE A 941 11.73 23.05 -33.77
N MET A 942 11.90 22.62 -35.02
CA MET A 942 13.20 22.31 -35.63
C MET A 942 13.89 23.51 -36.32
N SER A 943 13.30 24.71 -36.31
CA SER A 943 13.94 25.89 -36.93
C SER A 943 15.27 26.20 -36.27
N GLU A 944 16.17 26.83 -37.01
CA GLU A 944 17.32 27.50 -36.39
C GLU A 944 16.83 28.60 -35.42
N ASN A 945 17.68 28.94 -34.45
CA ASN A 945 17.45 30.07 -33.55
C ASN A 945 17.54 31.38 -34.33
N ASP A 946 16.79 32.40 -33.91
CA ASP A 946 16.90 33.73 -34.51
C ASP A 946 18.21 34.44 -34.13
N ASP A 947 18.58 35.45 -34.91
CA ASP A 947 19.80 36.23 -34.69
C ASP A 947 19.72 36.96 -33.33
N LYS A 948 20.75 36.85 -32.50
CA LYS A 948 20.83 37.53 -31.21
C LYS A 948 20.60 39.05 -31.37
N PRO A 949 19.73 39.69 -30.55
CA PRO A 949 19.41 41.11 -30.69
C PRO A 949 20.64 42.01 -30.60
N THR A 950 20.74 42.95 -31.55
CA THR A 950 21.83 43.93 -31.61
C THR A 950 21.73 44.94 -30.47
N GLY A 951 22.88 45.27 -29.86
CA GLY A 951 22.97 46.26 -28.78
C GLY A 951 22.79 45.72 -27.36
N LEU A 952 22.39 44.46 -27.18
CA LEU A 952 22.35 43.85 -25.84
C LEU A 952 23.77 43.60 -25.29
N SER A 953 24.06 44.18 -24.13
CA SER A 953 25.23 43.82 -23.30
C SER A 953 25.21 42.31 -22.99
N PRO A 954 26.33 41.57 -23.11
CA PRO A 954 26.43 40.20 -22.62
C PRO A 954 26.15 40.07 -21.12
N GLN A 955 26.52 41.08 -20.32
CA GLN A 955 26.22 41.13 -18.89
C GLN A 955 24.81 41.66 -18.64
N VAL A 956 24.06 40.97 -17.79
CA VAL A 956 22.69 41.31 -17.36
C VAL A 956 22.67 42.35 -16.22
N ARG A 957 23.37 43.47 -16.41
CA ARG A 957 23.71 44.44 -15.35
C ARG A 957 22.53 44.97 -14.53
N GLN A 958 21.35 45.14 -15.14
CA GLN A 958 20.12 45.55 -14.45
C GLN A 958 19.68 44.60 -13.30
N PHE A 959 20.17 43.36 -13.29
CA PHE A 959 19.92 42.37 -12.25
C PHE A 959 21.03 42.30 -11.18
N ILE A 960 22.04 43.18 -11.27
CA ILE A 960 23.28 43.14 -10.45
C ILE A 960 23.64 44.53 -9.89
N GLU A 961 23.63 45.55 -10.75
CA GLU A 961 24.06 46.93 -10.48
C GLU A 961 22.92 47.85 -10.05
N ASP A 962 21.66 47.44 -10.22
CA ASP A 962 20.48 48.20 -9.81
C ASP A 962 20.32 48.19 -8.26
N GLN A 963 19.76 49.27 -7.71
CA GLN A 963 19.59 49.44 -6.28
C GLN A 963 18.35 48.71 -5.74
N ASP A 964 17.32 48.51 -6.56
CA ASP A 964 16.04 47.89 -6.18
C ASP A 964 15.99 46.36 -6.41
N VAL A 965 17.09 45.72 -6.87
CA VAL A 965 17.18 44.25 -7.13
C VAL A 965 16.56 43.40 -6.01
N CYS A 966 16.93 43.68 -4.76
CA CYS A 966 16.46 42.91 -3.61
C CYS A 966 14.98 43.15 -3.30
N LYS A 967 14.46 44.35 -3.57
CA LYS A 967 13.05 44.69 -3.42
C LYS A 967 12.21 44.01 -4.51
N HIS A 968 12.65 44.02 -5.77
CA HIS A 968 11.98 43.28 -6.84
C HIS A 968 11.97 41.76 -6.60
N PHE A 969 13.05 41.22 -6.05
CA PHE A 969 13.13 39.81 -5.63
C PHE A 969 12.19 39.46 -4.45
N GLU A 970 11.95 40.39 -3.53
CA GLU A 970 10.99 40.20 -2.43
C GLU A 970 9.54 40.38 -2.88
N GLU A 971 9.24 41.42 -3.67
CA GLU A 971 7.90 41.74 -4.19
C GLU A 971 7.39 40.75 -5.26
N LYS A 972 8.28 40.22 -6.11
CA LYS A 972 7.91 39.47 -7.34
C LYS A 972 8.78 38.24 -7.64
N LYS A 973 9.34 37.60 -6.61
CA LYS A 973 10.33 36.50 -6.67
C LYS A 973 10.34 35.64 -7.95
N ASP A 974 9.25 34.93 -8.24
CA ASP A 974 9.22 33.99 -9.37
C ASP A 974 9.20 34.66 -10.74
N VAL A 975 8.51 35.80 -10.88
CA VAL A 975 8.49 36.57 -12.12
C VAL A 975 9.86 37.20 -12.36
N TYR A 976 10.48 37.79 -11.33
CA TYR A 976 11.80 38.41 -11.42
C TYR A 976 12.91 37.39 -11.76
N LEU A 977 12.83 36.16 -11.23
CA LEU A 977 13.74 35.07 -11.62
C LEU A 977 13.47 34.56 -13.05
N ALA A 978 12.23 34.58 -13.52
CA ALA A 978 11.89 34.26 -14.91
C ALA A 978 12.38 35.36 -15.88
N GLU A 979 12.22 36.65 -15.55
CA GLU A 979 12.76 37.79 -16.27
C GLU A 979 14.29 37.68 -16.40
N PHE A 980 14.99 37.38 -15.29
CA PHE A 980 16.44 37.11 -15.28
C PHE A 980 16.79 35.96 -16.22
N LEU A 981 16.09 34.81 -16.11
CA LEU A 981 16.38 33.63 -16.91
C LEU A 981 16.16 33.89 -18.41
N TYR A 982 15.10 34.59 -18.80
CA TYR A 982 14.83 34.99 -20.18
C TYR A 982 15.89 35.97 -20.71
N GLU A 983 16.22 37.02 -19.95
CA GLU A 983 17.23 38.00 -20.35
C GLU A 983 18.64 37.37 -20.44
N TYR A 984 18.98 36.42 -19.58
CA TYR A 984 20.24 35.68 -19.66
C TYR A 984 20.24 34.70 -20.86
N SER A 985 19.16 33.92 -21.03
CA SER A 985 19.06 32.90 -22.08
C SER A 985 19.11 33.50 -23.49
N ARG A 986 18.38 34.60 -23.74
CA ARG A 986 18.40 35.30 -25.05
C ARG A 986 19.76 35.94 -25.38
N ARG A 987 20.64 36.11 -24.38
CA ARG A 987 22.02 36.59 -24.57
C ARG A 987 23.00 35.45 -24.82
N HIS A 988 22.70 34.22 -24.43
CA HIS A 988 23.65 33.11 -24.40
C HIS A 988 23.15 31.85 -25.14
N PRO A 989 22.98 31.89 -26.48
CA PRO A 989 22.64 30.71 -27.29
C PRO A 989 23.74 29.63 -27.32
N GLU A 990 24.97 29.93 -26.87
CA GLU A 990 26.08 28.99 -26.76
C GLU A 990 26.02 28.06 -25.53
N PHE A 991 25.18 28.40 -24.53
CA PHE A 991 25.01 27.58 -23.33
C PHE A 991 23.91 26.53 -23.50
N SER A 992 24.05 25.39 -22.81
CA SER A 992 22.98 24.41 -22.74
C SER A 992 21.82 24.95 -21.88
N LEU A 993 20.63 24.36 -22.04
CA LEU A 993 19.50 24.64 -21.13
C LEU A 993 19.84 24.27 -19.67
N GLN A 994 20.64 23.21 -19.46
CA GLN A 994 21.10 22.81 -18.13
C GLN A 994 22.09 23.80 -17.51
N MET A 995 22.91 24.47 -18.31
CA MET A 995 23.77 25.57 -17.87
C MET A 995 22.90 26.79 -17.49
N LEU A 996 21.93 27.16 -18.32
CA LEU A 996 21.04 28.29 -18.05
C LEU A 996 20.21 28.09 -16.77
N LEU A 997 19.67 26.89 -16.54
CA LEU A 997 18.99 26.55 -15.28
C LEU A 997 19.93 26.56 -14.07
N ARG A 998 21.20 26.17 -14.22
CA ARG A 998 22.22 26.30 -13.16
C ARG A 998 22.54 27.75 -12.84
N ILE A 999 22.67 28.60 -13.85
CA ILE A 999 22.90 30.04 -13.68
C ILE A 999 21.69 30.70 -13.00
N GLY A 1000 20.46 30.37 -13.41
CA GLY A 1000 19.24 30.83 -12.74
C GLY A 1000 19.16 30.40 -11.27
N LYS A 1001 19.46 29.13 -10.96
CA LYS A 1001 19.51 28.63 -9.58
C LYS A 1001 20.65 29.24 -8.76
N GLY A 1002 21.80 29.48 -9.37
CA GLY A 1002 22.94 30.18 -8.76
C GLY A 1002 22.60 31.64 -8.41
N TYR A 1003 21.92 32.35 -9.32
CA TYR A 1003 21.48 33.73 -9.11
C TYR A 1003 20.39 33.82 -8.03
N HIS A 1004 19.42 32.88 -8.02
CA HIS A 1004 18.46 32.74 -6.93
C HIS A 1004 19.18 32.53 -5.58
N GLY A 1005 20.16 31.63 -5.50
CA GLY A 1005 20.97 31.42 -4.29
C GLY A 1005 21.80 32.64 -3.87
N LEU A 1006 22.36 33.38 -4.84
CA LEU A 1006 23.06 34.65 -4.62
C LEU A 1006 22.14 35.68 -3.97
N LEU A 1007 20.93 35.89 -4.49
CA LEU A 1007 19.98 36.85 -3.92
C LEU A 1007 19.52 36.46 -2.51
N GLU A 1008 19.24 35.17 -2.27
CA GLU A 1008 18.85 34.71 -0.92
C GLU A 1008 19.97 34.84 0.13
N LYS A 1009 21.22 34.97 -0.31
CA LYS A 1009 22.41 35.29 0.50
C LYS A 1009 22.59 36.80 0.64
N CYS A 1010 22.67 37.52 -0.48
CA CYS A 1010 23.09 38.91 -0.54
C CYS A 1010 22.04 39.90 -0.05
N CYS A 1011 20.75 39.68 -0.33
CA CYS A 1011 19.66 40.54 0.12
C CYS A 1011 19.39 40.48 1.63
N LYS A 1012 20.11 39.61 2.36
CA LYS A 1012 20.10 39.53 3.83
C LYS A 1012 21.37 40.12 4.49
N THR A 1013 22.25 40.73 3.70
CA THR A 1013 23.48 41.38 4.20
C THR A 1013 23.27 42.87 4.50
N SER A 1014 24.19 43.47 5.27
CA SER A 1014 24.20 44.92 5.51
C SER A 1014 24.55 45.77 4.29
N SER A 1015 25.13 45.15 3.25
CA SER A 1015 25.60 45.81 2.03
C SER A 1015 25.18 45.02 0.76
N PRO A 1016 23.88 44.89 0.44
CA PRO A 1016 23.43 44.01 -0.63
C PRO A 1016 24.06 44.30 -1.99
N GLN A 1017 24.31 45.58 -2.32
CA GLN A 1017 24.95 46.00 -3.56
C GLN A 1017 26.41 45.50 -3.69
N GLU A 1018 27.19 45.49 -2.60
CA GLU A 1018 28.58 44.99 -2.56
C GLU A 1018 28.66 43.45 -2.63
N CYS A 1019 27.59 42.78 -2.18
CA CYS A 1019 27.43 41.34 -2.33
C CYS A 1019 26.99 40.97 -3.76
N ASN A 1020 25.94 41.62 -4.27
CA ASN A 1020 25.43 41.43 -5.64
C ASN A 1020 26.48 41.74 -6.70
N GLY A 1021 27.31 42.78 -6.51
CA GLY A 1021 28.36 43.18 -7.46
C GLY A 1021 29.43 42.11 -7.75
N ARG A 1022 29.51 41.04 -6.96
CA ARG A 1022 30.35 39.84 -7.23
C ARG A 1022 29.59 38.69 -7.88
N GLY A 1023 28.29 38.82 -8.09
CA GLY A 1023 27.42 37.78 -8.66
C GLY A 1023 27.86 37.29 -10.04
N GLU A 1024 28.28 38.20 -10.92
CA GLU A 1024 28.82 37.86 -12.24
C GLU A 1024 30.08 36.97 -12.14
N GLU A 1025 30.88 37.11 -11.08
CA GLU A 1025 32.06 36.26 -10.83
C GLU A 1025 31.65 34.89 -10.25
N GLU A 1026 30.76 34.87 -9.24
CA GLU A 1026 30.23 33.61 -8.66
C GLU A 1026 29.50 32.76 -9.73
N LEU A 1027 28.71 33.38 -10.62
CA LEU A 1027 28.02 32.69 -11.71
C LEU A 1027 28.98 32.14 -12.78
N ARG A 1028 30.01 32.91 -13.17
CA ARG A 1028 31.01 32.47 -14.17
C ARG A 1028 31.79 31.24 -13.74
N LYS A 1029 31.94 30.98 -12.44
CA LYS A 1029 32.62 29.79 -11.91
C LYS A 1029 31.98 28.49 -12.42
N HIS A 1030 30.65 28.38 -12.37
CA HIS A 1030 29.93 27.19 -12.84
C HIS A 1030 30.08 26.95 -14.36
N ILE A 1031 30.19 28.03 -15.13
CA ILE A 1031 30.46 27.98 -16.57
C ILE A 1031 31.85 27.40 -16.82
N GLN A 1032 32.88 27.92 -16.13
CA GLN A 1032 34.26 27.45 -16.25
C GLN A 1032 34.44 25.98 -15.82
N GLU A 1033 33.85 25.58 -14.69
CA GLU A 1033 33.87 24.20 -14.19
C GLU A 1033 33.33 23.21 -15.23
N SER A 1034 32.24 23.58 -15.91
CA SER A 1034 31.57 22.72 -16.90
C SER A 1034 32.32 22.67 -18.23
N ILE A 1035 32.87 23.80 -18.70
CA ILE A 1035 33.73 23.83 -19.89
C ILE A 1035 34.98 22.97 -19.68
N ALA A 1036 35.61 23.05 -18.50
CA ALA A 1036 36.79 22.24 -18.19
C ALA A 1036 36.49 20.73 -18.23
N LEU A 1037 35.42 20.30 -17.54
CA LEU A 1037 35.00 18.90 -17.52
C LEU A 1037 34.66 18.38 -18.93
N LEU A 1038 33.99 19.20 -19.75
CA LEU A 1038 33.65 18.84 -21.12
C LEU A 1038 34.90 18.65 -21.98
N LYS A 1039 35.85 19.60 -21.92
CA LYS A 1039 37.11 19.51 -22.68
C LYS A 1039 37.90 18.26 -22.32
N THR A 1040 38.12 17.99 -21.04
CA THR A 1040 38.83 16.78 -20.60
C THR A 1040 38.19 15.49 -21.09
N ASN A 1041 36.85 15.38 -21.06
CA ASN A 1041 36.18 14.17 -21.59
C ASN A 1041 36.27 14.09 -23.12
N CYS A 1042 36.17 15.20 -23.84
CA CYS A 1042 36.30 15.21 -25.30
C CYS A 1042 37.73 15.01 -25.80
N GLU A 1043 38.75 15.42 -25.03
CA GLU A 1043 40.17 15.13 -25.27
C GLU A 1043 40.43 13.63 -25.07
N GLN A 1044 40.00 13.07 -23.93
CA GLN A 1044 40.09 11.61 -23.65
C GLN A 1044 39.37 10.77 -24.70
N TYR A 1045 38.18 11.19 -25.17
CA TYR A 1045 37.47 10.49 -26.24
C TYR A 1045 38.25 10.52 -27.58
N LYS A 1046 38.85 11.66 -27.93
CA LYS A 1046 39.67 11.81 -29.16
C LYS A 1046 40.97 11.01 -29.11
N GLU A 1047 41.55 10.80 -27.93
CA GLU A 1047 42.74 9.98 -27.73
C GLU A 1047 42.44 8.48 -27.75
N LEU A 1048 41.35 8.05 -27.07
CA LEU A 1048 41.07 6.64 -26.80
C LEU A 1048 40.13 5.97 -27.82
N GLY A 1049 39.22 6.74 -28.44
CA GLY A 1049 38.14 6.21 -29.26
C GLY A 1049 37.10 5.39 -28.48
N ASP A 1050 36.01 5.03 -29.17
CA ASP A 1050 34.78 4.47 -28.59
C ASP A 1050 34.98 3.42 -27.49
N TYR A 1051 35.67 2.31 -27.80
CA TYR A 1051 35.78 1.17 -26.89
C TYR A 1051 36.63 1.48 -25.64
N ALA A 1052 37.79 2.14 -25.79
CA ALA A 1052 38.64 2.44 -24.65
C ALA A 1052 38.07 3.60 -23.81
N PHE A 1053 37.42 4.59 -24.42
CA PHE A 1053 36.65 5.60 -23.71
C PHE A 1053 35.45 4.99 -22.96
N GLN A 1054 34.78 3.99 -23.53
CA GLN A 1054 33.73 3.24 -22.81
C GLN A 1054 34.31 2.54 -21.58
N ASN A 1055 35.52 1.98 -21.64
CA ASN A 1055 36.13 1.29 -20.51
C ASN A 1055 36.51 2.26 -19.38
N GLU A 1056 36.99 3.47 -19.70
CA GLU A 1056 37.19 4.55 -18.73
C GLU A 1056 35.85 5.03 -18.10
N LEU A 1057 34.76 5.09 -18.88
CA LEU A 1057 33.42 5.36 -18.35
C LEU A 1057 32.91 4.20 -17.47
N LEU A 1058 33.11 2.94 -17.85
CA LEU A 1058 32.78 1.78 -17.04
C LEU A 1058 33.55 1.76 -15.72
N LEU A 1059 34.84 2.13 -15.74
CA LEU A 1059 35.64 2.28 -14.53
C LEU A 1059 35.06 3.31 -13.57
N ARG A 1060 34.61 4.47 -14.08
CA ARG A 1060 34.00 5.55 -13.29
C ARG A 1060 32.61 5.17 -12.79
N TYR A 1061 31.71 4.72 -13.66
CA TYR A 1061 30.31 4.45 -13.31
C TYR A 1061 30.12 3.16 -12.52
N THR A 1062 30.96 2.13 -12.69
CA THR A 1062 30.89 0.93 -11.83
C THR A 1062 31.33 1.25 -10.39
N LYS A 1063 32.26 2.18 -10.17
CA LYS A 1063 32.62 2.63 -8.82
C LYS A 1063 31.49 3.43 -8.13
N ARG A 1064 30.76 4.24 -8.91
CA ARG A 1064 29.66 5.11 -8.45
C ARG A 1064 28.32 4.40 -8.24
N MET A 1065 28.07 3.39 -9.06
CA MET A 1065 26.79 2.67 -9.17
C MET A 1065 27.02 1.15 -9.24
N PRO A 1066 27.81 0.55 -8.34
CA PRO A 1066 28.18 -0.87 -8.39
C PRO A 1066 26.99 -1.83 -8.23
N GLN A 1067 25.81 -1.33 -7.84
CA GLN A 1067 24.58 -2.10 -7.78
C GLN A 1067 23.98 -2.41 -9.17
N LEU A 1068 24.14 -1.51 -10.16
CA LEU A 1068 23.65 -1.75 -11.53
C LEU A 1068 24.23 -3.03 -12.13
N SER A 1069 23.45 -3.77 -12.92
CA SER A 1069 23.97 -4.96 -13.60
C SER A 1069 24.99 -4.58 -14.68
N SER A 1070 25.88 -5.52 -15.01
CA SER A 1070 26.91 -5.30 -16.03
C SER A 1070 26.31 -4.94 -17.40
N LYS A 1071 25.11 -5.44 -17.72
CA LYS A 1071 24.37 -5.08 -18.94
C LYS A 1071 23.90 -3.63 -18.94
N GLU A 1072 23.37 -3.13 -17.81
CA GLU A 1072 22.93 -1.74 -17.67
C GLU A 1072 24.12 -0.77 -17.70
N LEU A 1073 25.21 -1.10 -17.00
CA LEU A 1073 26.46 -0.34 -17.04
C LEU A 1073 27.03 -0.25 -18.46
N ILE A 1074 27.07 -1.37 -19.20
CA ILE A 1074 27.48 -1.38 -20.61
C ILE A 1074 26.53 -0.53 -21.47
N GLN A 1075 25.21 -0.64 -21.30
CA GLN A 1075 24.24 0.13 -22.09
C GLN A 1075 24.37 1.64 -21.86
N TYR A 1076 24.33 2.11 -20.60
CA TYR A 1076 24.41 3.54 -20.31
C TYR A 1076 25.75 4.15 -20.71
N THR A 1077 26.87 3.46 -20.48
CA THR A 1077 28.19 3.96 -20.91
C THR A 1077 28.31 3.99 -22.44
N LYS A 1078 27.73 3.04 -23.17
CA LYS A 1078 27.68 3.03 -24.63
C LYS A 1078 26.83 4.19 -25.19
N GLU A 1079 25.74 4.55 -24.51
CA GLU A 1079 24.96 5.74 -24.85
C GLU A 1079 25.76 7.03 -24.58
N MET A 1080 26.54 7.11 -23.49
CA MET A 1080 27.46 8.23 -23.24
C MET A 1080 28.61 8.33 -24.27
N VAL A 1081 29.13 7.20 -24.76
CA VAL A 1081 30.09 7.19 -25.89
C VAL A 1081 29.46 7.76 -27.15
N ALA A 1082 28.19 7.43 -27.44
CA ALA A 1082 27.47 8.02 -28.58
C ALA A 1082 27.29 9.54 -28.43
N VAL A 1083 27.10 10.06 -27.21
CA VAL A 1083 27.12 11.53 -26.95
C VAL A 1083 28.50 12.12 -27.25
N ALA A 1084 29.59 11.51 -26.77
CA ALA A 1084 30.94 11.99 -27.06
C ALA A 1084 31.25 11.97 -28.56
N SER A 1085 30.88 10.89 -29.25
CA SER A 1085 31.04 10.72 -30.70
C SER A 1085 30.28 11.79 -31.51
N ARG A 1086 29.03 12.08 -31.13
CA ARG A 1086 28.18 13.11 -31.77
C ARG A 1086 28.65 14.54 -31.50
N CYS A 1087 29.10 14.83 -30.27
CA CYS A 1087 29.28 16.21 -29.79
C CYS A 1087 30.74 16.68 -29.74
N CYS A 1088 31.71 15.82 -29.44
CA CYS A 1088 33.12 16.24 -29.29
C CYS A 1088 33.79 16.59 -30.61
N GLN A 1089 33.20 16.23 -31.75
CA GLN A 1089 33.67 16.61 -33.09
C GLN A 1089 33.20 18.01 -33.52
N LEU A 1090 32.32 18.66 -32.74
CA LEU A 1090 31.82 20.01 -33.00
C LEU A 1090 32.83 21.07 -32.53
N SER A 1091 32.63 22.31 -32.98
CA SER A 1091 33.36 23.48 -32.48
C SER A 1091 33.01 23.77 -31.01
N ASP A 1092 33.93 24.40 -30.27
CA ASP A 1092 33.82 24.62 -28.81
C ASP A 1092 32.52 25.33 -28.39
N ASP A 1093 32.00 26.24 -29.22
CA ASP A 1093 30.72 26.95 -29.04
C ASP A 1093 29.48 26.05 -29.13
N LYS A 1094 29.62 24.84 -29.68
CA LYS A 1094 28.52 23.87 -29.89
C LYS A 1094 28.68 22.58 -29.11
N GLN A 1095 29.89 22.29 -28.63
CA GLN A 1095 30.18 21.10 -27.80
C GLN A 1095 29.30 21.06 -26.54
N MET A 1096 29.10 22.19 -25.83
CA MET A 1096 28.29 22.21 -24.59
C MET A 1096 26.80 22.03 -24.87
N LEU A 1097 26.27 22.78 -25.84
CA LEU A 1097 24.86 22.70 -26.27
C LEU A 1097 24.46 21.26 -26.65
N CYS A 1098 25.32 20.58 -27.42
CA CYS A 1098 25.13 19.19 -27.82
C CYS A 1098 25.31 18.22 -26.65
N SER A 1099 26.45 18.29 -25.95
CA SER A 1099 26.85 17.22 -25.01
C SER A 1099 25.96 17.17 -23.77
N GLU A 1100 25.65 18.31 -23.14
CA GLU A 1100 24.80 18.31 -21.94
C GLU A 1100 23.36 17.90 -22.26
N GLY A 1101 22.82 18.27 -23.43
CA GLY A 1101 21.47 17.88 -23.85
C GLY A 1101 21.30 16.37 -24.00
N PHE A 1102 22.17 15.70 -24.75
CA PHE A 1102 22.08 14.25 -24.92
C PHE A 1102 22.56 13.47 -23.68
N LEU A 1103 23.54 13.97 -22.92
CA LEU A 1103 23.95 13.36 -21.65
C LEU A 1103 22.82 13.37 -20.63
N ASP A 1104 22.05 14.46 -20.56
CA ASP A 1104 20.93 14.58 -19.62
C ASP A 1104 19.78 13.60 -19.92
N LEU A 1105 19.60 13.19 -21.18
CA LEU A 1105 18.70 12.07 -21.53
C LEU A 1105 19.19 10.73 -20.93
N VAL A 1106 20.49 10.43 -21.04
CA VAL A 1106 21.07 9.18 -20.49
C VAL A 1106 21.01 9.18 -18.96
N LEU A 1107 21.35 10.31 -18.31
CA LEU A 1107 21.22 10.48 -16.87
C LEU A 1107 19.75 10.44 -16.42
N GLY A 1108 18.82 10.91 -17.26
CA GLY A 1108 17.38 10.71 -17.07
C GLY A 1108 16.98 9.24 -17.11
N GLY A 1109 17.55 8.45 -18.02
CA GLY A 1109 17.36 7.00 -18.06
C GLY A 1109 17.87 6.29 -16.80
N ILE A 1110 19.02 6.71 -16.26
CA ILE A 1110 19.54 6.20 -14.97
C ILE A 1110 18.60 6.58 -13.81
N CYS A 1111 18.12 7.82 -13.75
CA CYS A 1111 17.23 8.27 -12.67
C CYS A 1111 15.82 7.70 -12.76
N ARG A 1112 15.30 7.36 -13.96
CA ARG A 1112 14.09 6.54 -14.13
C ARG A 1112 14.32 5.14 -13.55
N ARG A 1113 15.40 4.49 -13.98
CA ARG A 1113 15.78 3.14 -13.51
C ARG A 1113 15.97 3.07 -11.99
N HIS A 1114 16.54 4.12 -11.39
CA HIS A 1114 16.66 4.28 -9.94
C HIS A 1114 15.30 4.39 -9.23
N GLY A 1115 14.34 5.09 -9.84
CA GLY A 1115 12.99 5.24 -9.27
C GLY A 1115 12.17 3.95 -9.22
N THR A 1116 12.47 2.99 -10.10
CA THR A 1116 11.81 1.67 -10.13
C THR A 1116 12.46 0.66 -9.18
N ASP A 1117 13.79 0.70 -9.04
CA ASP A 1117 14.57 -0.16 -8.15
C ASP A 1117 15.85 0.62 -7.69
N PRO A 1118 15.96 1.00 -6.40
CA PRO A 1118 16.99 1.94 -5.94
C PRO A 1118 18.43 1.44 -6.05
N ILE A 1119 19.26 2.19 -6.79
CA ILE A 1119 20.69 1.92 -6.99
C ILE A 1119 21.50 2.13 -5.68
N ASN A 1120 21.63 3.38 -5.23
CA ASN A 1120 22.19 3.73 -3.91
C ASN A 1120 21.77 5.15 -3.47
N GLN A 1121 22.00 5.47 -2.20
CA GLN A 1121 21.58 6.74 -1.58
C GLN A 1121 22.23 7.98 -2.22
N ASN A 1122 23.46 7.85 -2.74
CA ASN A 1122 24.16 8.96 -3.40
C ASN A 1122 23.54 9.27 -4.77
N VAL A 1123 23.06 8.26 -5.49
CA VAL A 1123 22.30 8.41 -6.73
C VAL A 1123 20.91 9.01 -6.45
N CYS A 1124 20.19 8.55 -5.42
CA CYS A 1124 18.91 9.15 -5.01
C CYS A 1124 19.02 10.67 -4.84
N ARG A 1125 19.95 11.13 -4.00
CA ARG A 1125 20.26 12.55 -3.81
C ARG A 1125 20.48 13.27 -5.14
N CYS A 1126 21.33 12.74 -6.02
CA CYS A 1126 21.60 13.38 -7.31
C CYS A 1126 20.42 13.34 -8.30
N CYS A 1127 19.52 12.37 -8.18
CA CYS A 1127 18.35 12.21 -9.03
C CYS A 1127 17.13 13.02 -8.57
N ASP A 1128 17.05 13.37 -7.28
CA ASP A 1128 15.85 13.94 -6.67
C ASP A 1128 16.05 15.37 -6.13
N ASP A 1129 17.25 15.75 -5.66
CA ASP A 1129 17.51 17.08 -5.05
C ASP A 1129 17.22 18.26 -6.01
N SER A 1130 17.62 18.13 -7.29
CA SER A 1130 17.73 19.28 -8.20
C SER A 1130 18.04 18.89 -9.65
N TYR A 1131 17.05 18.94 -10.54
CA TYR A 1131 17.21 18.72 -11.99
C TYR A 1131 18.46 19.40 -12.58
N ALA A 1132 18.59 20.72 -12.41
CA ALA A 1132 19.71 21.51 -12.93
C ALA A 1132 21.09 21.08 -12.40
N LEU A 1133 21.16 20.41 -11.25
CA LEU A 1133 22.42 19.96 -10.63
C LEU A 1133 22.65 18.45 -10.79
N ARG A 1134 21.73 17.73 -11.44
CA ARG A 1134 21.81 16.27 -11.63
C ARG A 1134 23.08 15.84 -12.34
N ALA A 1135 23.41 16.48 -13.47
CA ALA A 1135 24.62 16.18 -14.23
C ALA A 1135 25.93 16.40 -13.43
N PRO A 1136 26.20 17.59 -12.84
CA PRO A 1136 27.40 17.76 -12.01
C PRO A 1136 27.37 16.90 -10.74
N CYS A 1137 26.21 16.64 -10.13
CA CYS A 1137 26.12 15.75 -8.97
C CYS A 1137 26.55 14.32 -9.31
N ILE A 1138 25.98 13.71 -10.36
CA ILE A 1138 26.37 12.37 -10.83
C ILE A 1138 27.84 12.34 -11.29
N ALA A 1139 28.31 13.42 -11.93
CA ALA A 1139 29.72 13.57 -12.32
C ALA A 1139 30.67 13.73 -11.12
N SER A 1140 30.19 14.17 -9.95
CA SER A 1140 30.95 14.33 -8.71
C SER A 1140 30.93 13.11 -7.78
N LEU A 1141 30.16 12.06 -8.11
CA LEU A 1141 30.13 10.84 -7.30
C LEU A 1141 31.50 10.14 -7.30
N ASP A 1142 31.88 9.62 -6.15
CA ASP A 1142 33.07 8.80 -5.95
C ASP A 1142 32.67 7.31 -5.82
N VAL A 1143 33.54 6.46 -5.26
CA VAL A 1143 33.23 5.09 -4.85
C VAL A 1143 32.04 5.06 -3.86
N ASP A 1144 31.11 4.13 -4.05
CA ASP A 1144 30.05 3.90 -3.07
C ASP A 1144 30.57 3.07 -1.87
N GLU A 1145 31.02 3.75 -0.83
CA GLU A 1145 31.50 3.17 0.44
C GLU A 1145 30.46 2.26 1.16
N LYS A 1146 29.18 2.29 0.76
CA LYS A 1146 28.13 1.39 1.30
C LYS A 1146 27.95 0.10 0.48
N TYR A 1147 28.61 -0.03 -0.66
CA TYR A 1147 28.49 -1.21 -1.50
C TYR A 1147 29.33 -2.38 -0.94
N ILE A 1148 28.67 -3.53 -0.74
CA ILE A 1148 29.31 -4.77 -0.31
C ILE A 1148 29.94 -5.44 -1.55
N PRO A 1149 31.27 -5.62 -1.62
CA PRO A 1149 31.90 -6.27 -2.77
C PRO A 1149 31.47 -7.73 -2.93
N ILE A 1150 31.35 -8.18 -4.18
CA ILE A 1150 31.00 -9.57 -4.48
C ILE A 1150 32.13 -10.53 -4.04
N PRO A 1151 31.84 -11.76 -3.60
CA PRO A 1151 32.88 -12.70 -3.17
C PRO A 1151 33.65 -13.29 -4.37
N LEU A 1152 34.97 -13.48 -4.21
CA LEU A 1152 35.86 -13.96 -5.28
C LEU A 1152 35.64 -15.45 -5.59
N THR A 1153 34.62 -15.72 -6.39
CA THR A 1153 34.23 -17.07 -6.83
C THR A 1153 34.77 -17.35 -8.23
N PRO A 1154 35.13 -18.61 -8.57
CA PRO A 1154 35.56 -18.97 -9.92
C PRO A 1154 34.52 -18.62 -11.01
N SER A 1155 33.24 -18.64 -10.66
CA SER A 1155 32.12 -18.25 -11.52
C SER A 1155 32.07 -16.76 -11.90
N LEU A 1156 32.82 -15.86 -11.25
CA LEU A 1156 32.99 -14.48 -11.74
C LEU A 1156 33.85 -14.40 -13.00
N PHE A 1157 34.63 -15.44 -13.26
CA PHE A 1157 35.60 -15.57 -14.34
C PHE A 1157 35.24 -16.76 -15.24
N THR A 1158 34.08 -16.68 -15.90
CA THR A 1158 33.66 -17.70 -16.87
C THR A 1158 34.60 -17.71 -18.08
N PHE A 1159 35.58 -18.62 -18.05
CA PHE A 1159 36.51 -18.85 -19.16
C PHE A 1159 35.98 -19.97 -20.07
N ASP A 1160 35.38 -19.59 -21.19
CA ASP A 1160 34.86 -20.49 -22.20
C ASP A 1160 35.41 -20.16 -23.60
N GLU A 1161 35.33 -21.11 -24.53
CA GLU A 1161 35.76 -21.00 -25.93
C GLU A 1161 35.22 -19.77 -26.68
N GLY A 1162 34.09 -19.18 -26.27
CA GLY A 1162 33.62 -17.90 -26.79
C GLY A 1162 34.55 -16.71 -26.50
N LEU A 1163 35.59 -16.86 -25.65
CA LEU A 1163 36.70 -15.92 -25.55
C LEU A 1163 37.67 -16.00 -26.74
N CYS A 1164 37.74 -17.14 -27.42
CA CYS A 1164 38.50 -17.33 -28.66
C CYS A 1164 37.70 -16.96 -29.92
N THR A 1165 36.53 -16.34 -29.77
CA THR A 1165 35.74 -15.83 -30.89
C THR A 1165 36.51 -14.83 -31.75
N THR A 1166 36.29 -14.88 -33.06
CA THR A 1166 36.75 -13.90 -34.05
C THR A 1166 35.81 -12.70 -34.19
N GLU A 1167 34.63 -12.74 -33.55
CA GLU A 1167 33.70 -11.61 -33.50
C GLU A 1167 34.14 -10.60 -32.43
N GLU A 1168 34.95 -9.61 -32.82
CA GLU A 1168 35.52 -8.60 -31.92
C GLU A 1168 34.46 -7.93 -31.01
N ASN A 1169 33.25 -7.66 -31.51
CA ASN A 1169 32.15 -7.09 -30.70
C ASN A 1169 31.76 -7.98 -29.50
N LYS A 1170 31.68 -9.31 -29.69
CA LYS A 1170 31.37 -10.28 -28.60
C LYS A 1170 32.54 -10.40 -27.64
N LEU A 1171 33.77 -10.35 -28.15
CA LEU A 1171 34.98 -10.32 -27.34
C LEU A 1171 35.06 -9.06 -26.46
N GLN A 1172 34.71 -7.90 -27.01
CA GLN A 1172 34.64 -6.63 -26.29
C GLN A 1172 33.59 -6.64 -25.18
N GLU A 1173 32.39 -7.15 -25.44
CA GLU A 1173 31.37 -7.32 -24.40
C GLU A 1173 31.84 -8.26 -23.27
N LYS A 1174 32.52 -9.37 -23.59
CA LYS A 1174 33.12 -10.25 -22.56
C LYS A 1174 34.21 -9.56 -21.74
N LYS A 1175 35.13 -8.82 -22.38
CA LYS A 1175 36.16 -8.00 -21.70
C LYS A 1175 35.53 -6.95 -20.77
N GLN A 1176 34.44 -6.30 -21.19
CA GLN A 1176 33.74 -5.30 -20.39
C GLN A 1176 33.00 -5.89 -19.18
N ASN A 1177 32.34 -7.05 -19.34
CA ASN A 1177 31.75 -7.77 -18.21
C ASN A 1177 32.82 -8.20 -17.18
N LEU A 1178 33.99 -8.65 -17.63
CA LEU A 1178 35.13 -8.97 -16.76
C LEU A 1178 35.66 -7.73 -16.01
N LEU A 1179 35.82 -6.59 -16.70
CA LEU A 1179 36.19 -5.31 -16.10
C LEU A 1179 35.20 -4.89 -14.99
N ILE A 1180 33.91 -4.98 -15.26
CA ILE A 1180 32.84 -4.63 -14.31
C ILE A 1180 32.88 -5.57 -13.10
N ASN A 1181 33.00 -6.89 -13.32
CA ASN A 1181 33.11 -7.87 -12.23
C ASN A 1181 34.35 -7.60 -11.35
N LEU A 1182 35.49 -7.23 -11.94
CA LEU A 1182 36.71 -6.89 -11.21
C LEU A 1182 36.58 -5.60 -10.37
N ILE A 1183 35.89 -4.58 -10.88
CA ILE A 1183 35.62 -3.35 -10.11
C ILE A 1183 34.59 -3.62 -9.00
N LYS A 1184 33.54 -4.40 -9.29
CA LYS A 1184 32.57 -4.89 -8.29
C LYS A 1184 33.20 -5.79 -7.23
N TYR A 1185 34.33 -6.44 -7.55
CA TYR A 1185 35.14 -7.20 -6.61
C TYR A 1185 36.05 -6.29 -5.76
N LYS A 1186 36.70 -5.30 -6.36
CA LYS A 1186 37.58 -4.36 -5.66
C LYS A 1186 37.30 -2.91 -6.09
N PRO A 1187 36.34 -2.21 -5.46
CA PRO A 1187 35.94 -0.85 -5.88
C PRO A 1187 37.11 0.17 -5.89
N HIS A 1188 38.05 0.03 -4.96
CA HIS A 1188 39.24 0.88 -4.87
C HIS A 1188 40.42 0.41 -5.75
N ILE A 1189 40.21 -0.50 -6.72
CA ILE A 1189 41.26 -0.96 -7.65
C ILE A 1189 41.98 0.22 -8.32
N THR A 1190 43.32 0.19 -8.29
CA THR A 1190 44.17 1.22 -8.91
C THR A 1190 44.36 0.95 -10.40
N LYS A 1191 44.79 1.97 -11.16
CA LYS A 1191 45.08 1.81 -12.59
C LYS A 1191 46.20 0.79 -12.84
N GLU A 1192 47.27 0.83 -12.06
CA GLU A 1192 48.40 -0.11 -12.12
C GLU A 1192 47.99 -1.57 -11.89
N GLN A 1193 47.08 -1.82 -10.94
CA GLN A 1193 46.52 -3.16 -10.70
C GLN A 1193 45.64 -3.62 -11.87
N LEU A 1194 44.81 -2.72 -12.40
CA LEU A 1194 43.91 -3.02 -13.52
C LEU A 1194 44.68 -3.31 -14.82
N ASP A 1195 45.72 -2.51 -15.12
CA ASP A 1195 46.57 -2.69 -16.30
C ASP A 1195 47.38 -4.00 -16.20
N SER A 1196 47.86 -4.33 -15.00
CA SER A 1196 48.55 -5.60 -14.70
C SER A 1196 47.63 -6.83 -14.90
N ILE A 1197 46.39 -6.79 -14.40
CA ILE A 1197 45.41 -7.87 -14.59
C ILE A 1197 44.97 -7.98 -16.06
N THR A 1198 44.79 -6.84 -16.73
CA THR A 1198 44.44 -6.81 -18.17
C THR A 1198 45.54 -7.43 -19.02
N THR A 1199 46.81 -7.19 -18.66
CA THR A 1199 47.97 -7.84 -19.28
C THR A 1199 47.96 -9.35 -19.04
N ALA A 1200 47.82 -9.79 -17.79
CA ALA A 1200 47.78 -11.21 -17.43
C ALA A 1200 46.64 -11.97 -18.12
N PHE A 1201 45.42 -11.40 -18.14
CA PHE A 1201 44.26 -11.96 -18.86
C PHE A 1201 44.51 -12.05 -20.36
N THR A 1202 45.17 -11.06 -20.96
CA THR A 1202 45.50 -11.07 -22.39
C THR A 1202 46.49 -12.19 -22.71
N THR A 1203 47.56 -12.36 -21.92
CA THR A 1203 48.52 -13.46 -22.09
C THR A 1203 47.87 -14.83 -21.88
N PHE A 1204 47.02 -14.99 -20.86
CA PHE A 1204 46.24 -16.20 -20.60
C PHE A 1204 45.32 -16.56 -21.78
N ARG A 1205 44.54 -15.59 -22.28
CA ARG A 1205 43.67 -15.76 -23.45
C ARG A 1205 44.49 -16.16 -24.68
N GLU A 1206 45.60 -15.47 -24.93
CA GLU A 1206 46.49 -15.79 -26.06
C GLU A 1206 47.12 -17.17 -25.95
N LYS A 1207 47.42 -17.66 -24.74
CA LYS A 1207 47.91 -19.03 -24.53
C LYS A 1207 46.83 -20.05 -24.89
N CYS A 1208 45.62 -19.90 -24.36
CA CYS A 1208 44.56 -20.88 -24.55
C CYS A 1208 43.84 -20.81 -25.89
N CYS A 1209 43.86 -19.69 -26.61
CA CYS A 1209 43.35 -19.59 -27.99
C CYS A 1209 44.37 -19.96 -29.08
N LYS A 1210 45.47 -20.64 -28.71
CA LYS A 1210 46.50 -21.15 -29.64
C LYS A 1210 46.66 -22.68 -29.58
N VAL A 1211 45.73 -23.39 -28.93
CA VAL A 1211 45.73 -24.85 -28.77
C VAL A 1211 44.38 -25.45 -29.16
N ASP A 1212 44.38 -26.64 -29.77
CA ASP A 1212 43.20 -27.24 -30.42
C ASP A 1212 42.01 -27.52 -29.49
N ASN A 1213 42.22 -27.54 -28.17
CA ASN A 1213 41.18 -27.71 -27.16
C ASN A 1213 41.15 -26.52 -26.19
N HIS A 1214 40.53 -25.43 -26.65
CA HIS A 1214 40.38 -24.18 -25.91
C HIS A 1214 39.81 -24.39 -24.49
N ASN A 1215 38.74 -25.19 -24.37
CA ASN A 1215 38.03 -25.37 -23.11
C ASN A 1215 38.85 -26.15 -22.07
N ALA A 1216 39.68 -27.12 -22.49
CA ALA A 1216 40.60 -27.82 -21.58
C ALA A 1216 41.68 -26.86 -21.04
N CYS A 1217 42.29 -26.04 -21.89
CA CYS A 1217 43.28 -25.05 -21.46
C CYS A 1217 42.67 -24.00 -20.52
N PHE A 1218 41.45 -23.50 -20.81
CA PHE A 1218 40.79 -22.55 -19.94
C PHE A 1218 40.46 -23.12 -18.55
N ALA A 1219 40.16 -24.43 -18.45
CA ALA A 1219 39.97 -25.11 -17.17
C ALA A 1219 41.27 -25.33 -16.39
N GLU A 1220 42.39 -25.62 -17.07
CA GLU A 1220 43.71 -25.84 -16.47
C GLU A 1220 44.39 -24.53 -16.02
N GLU A 1221 44.37 -23.51 -16.88
CA GLU A 1221 45.10 -22.25 -16.66
C GLU A 1221 44.26 -21.18 -15.94
N GLY A 1222 42.93 -21.30 -15.93
CA GLY A 1222 42.03 -20.36 -15.28
C GLY A 1222 42.32 -20.15 -13.78
N PRO A 1223 42.55 -21.22 -12.99
CA PRO A 1223 42.98 -21.12 -11.60
C PRO A 1223 44.32 -20.38 -11.41
N ASN A 1224 45.25 -20.50 -12.37
CA ASN A 1224 46.53 -19.79 -12.33
C ASN A 1224 46.31 -18.28 -12.51
N LEU A 1225 45.48 -17.87 -13.46
CA LEU A 1225 45.13 -16.46 -13.67
C LEU A 1225 44.39 -15.87 -12.46
N ILE A 1226 43.46 -16.60 -11.84
CA ILE A 1226 42.77 -16.14 -10.61
C ILE A 1226 43.77 -15.96 -9.46
N THR A 1227 44.74 -16.87 -9.32
CA THR A 1227 45.79 -16.79 -8.30
C THR A 1227 46.75 -15.62 -8.54
N GLN A 1228 47.15 -15.39 -9.79
CA GLN A 1228 47.92 -14.21 -10.19
C GLN A 1228 47.13 -12.92 -9.97
N GLY A 1229 45.82 -12.93 -10.22
CA GLY A 1229 44.91 -11.81 -9.96
C GLY A 1229 44.91 -11.39 -8.49
N LYS A 1230 44.70 -12.33 -7.57
CA LYS A 1230 44.79 -12.07 -6.11
C LYS A 1230 46.11 -11.42 -5.72
N ALA A 1231 47.24 -11.97 -6.18
CA ALA A 1231 48.56 -11.42 -5.89
C ALA A 1231 48.75 -9.97 -6.40
N ILE A 1232 48.19 -9.63 -7.58
CA ILE A 1232 48.20 -8.25 -8.09
C ILE A 1232 47.26 -7.34 -7.27
N LEU A 1233 46.11 -7.85 -6.82
CA LEU A 1233 45.19 -7.12 -5.95
C LEU A 1233 45.71 -6.93 -4.52
N GLY A 1234 46.71 -7.72 -4.08
CA GLY A 1234 47.28 -7.68 -2.74
C GLY A 1234 46.50 -8.55 -1.74
N GLU A 1235 46.16 -9.78 -2.14
CA GLU A 1235 45.36 -10.79 -1.42
C GLU A 1235 46.05 -12.16 -1.37
#